data_AF-A0A811K4V4-F1
#
_entry.id   AF-A0A811K4V4-F1
#
_cell.length_a   1.000
_cell.length_b   1.000
_cell.length_c   1.000
_cell.angle_alpha   90.00
_cell.angle_beta   90.00
_cell.angle_gamma   90.00
#
_symmetry.space_group_name_H-M   'P 1'
#
loop_
_entity.id
_entity.type
_entity.pdbx_description
1 polymer ?
#
loop_
_entity_poly.entity_id
_entity_poly.type
_entity_poly.pdbx_seq_one_letter_code
_entity_poly.pdbx_strand_id
1 'polypeptide(L)'
;MSVDDAFKNAYAKLIQGLQNQTRLPSYMQSDDDFDDDCTLRASWGRTQACDYVLNSYSNCEGGGYIAWTSVIVCQETDLTEVLFLVISIIWLLLLFILLAVSADEFLSTNITTIAEKFKISQSVAGVTLVAFGNGAPDIFSAIASAVSDESPKAGLAFGQLLGGGMFITTVVVPIVILITPIQLDAISTIRNLGFYVVALLWLGVIIFFSNTLFIWEPVGFLIIYVIYALTVVSGRMLLRLQKWREAKNAVFVRPATGHAHHHHHIQPNTISSTLSQLERSNSIKPVTNGTANHMYSESDDEELPCQDVSFSGILADFIARLNCFDEKDFFEASWYMKIFQICQFSWMVLLTLSTPLAQPPWCKALTLIHLVVSPQFLLFAFQLTTMNIFGVGLQLWALCLCVSAILFVLVLATTSVDKEPTYYKMISCCCGFVVSVGWVYAVAAEVVGTVQMLGIISKLSPEILGVTVLGWTNSIGDLVADTSLAKQGYSQMALAAAFGGPLFNLLVGFGLSFTIAVLQGKTVDIDVDIEKLFMYGFMCVSVFGSLTILVLSRFRTNKYYAMLLLCVYFLFMVALILCETVFSDNAQSITMSQPKVYVIGVGMTPFTRPGSSGKDYPELVKDAVLDALNDAGLQYKDVQQATVGYLFGGTCCGQRALYEIGFTGIPIMNVNNACASGSTSLFMARQIVQSGNADVVLAAGFEKMAPGSMDKLMGPLPDGRAYAIDNHMKVVDNNYKLTNSPSACQMFGAAGLEHMKKYGTKREHFAKIGYKNHLHSINNPKSQFQQKYTLEQVLKSREIYKNLGLLECSPTSDGAAAAILVSENFLRKNPHLYPQAVEIVNQELATDQQSVFAENSCIKMIGFDMVQAAARRLLQRSGVSINDVQVVELHDCFAPNELITYEALGMCSVGKGSEIVDKGDNTYGGKWVVNPSGGLISKGHPIGATGVAQCVELCNQLRGRSGKRQVDNVRLALQHNIGIGGAIALSLYRRADGKPSPASEASRL
;
A
#
# COMPACT_ATOMS: atom_id res chain seq x y z
N MET A 1 -29.84 12.52 -27.50
CA MET A 1 -29.44 12.63 -26.08
C MET A 1 -30.54 13.36 -25.35
N SER A 2 -31.10 12.74 -24.31
CA SER A 2 -32.07 13.43 -23.44
C SER A 2 -31.36 14.56 -22.69
N VAL A 3 -32.10 15.57 -22.24
CA VAL A 3 -31.55 16.66 -21.40
C VAL A 3 -30.89 16.10 -20.13
N ASP A 4 -31.36 14.94 -19.68
CA ASP A 4 -30.83 14.21 -18.52
C ASP A 4 -29.45 13.57 -18.80
N ASP A 5 -29.24 13.03 -20.01
CA ASP A 5 -27.92 12.50 -20.43
C ASP A 5 -26.90 13.61 -20.68
N ALA A 6 -27.36 14.78 -21.13
CA ALA A 6 -26.51 15.95 -21.31
C ALA A 6 -26.08 16.55 -19.97
N PHE A 7 -26.99 16.58 -18.97
CA PHE A 7 -26.67 17.03 -17.62
C PHE A 7 -25.76 16.03 -16.89
N LYS A 8 -26.02 14.72 -17.00
CA LYS A 8 -25.13 13.67 -16.45
C LYS A 8 -23.75 13.68 -17.09
N ASN A 9 -23.65 13.88 -18.41
CA ASN A 9 -22.35 14.02 -19.07
C ASN A 9 -21.64 15.34 -18.74
N ALA A 10 -22.37 16.45 -18.59
CA ALA A 10 -21.78 17.72 -18.17
C ALA A 10 -21.30 17.66 -16.71
N TYR A 11 -22.05 16.99 -15.84
CA TYR A 11 -21.68 16.72 -14.45
C TYR A 11 -20.48 15.77 -14.37
N ALA A 12 -20.49 14.66 -15.12
CA ALA A 12 -19.37 13.73 -15.21
C ALA A 12 -18.10 14.41 -15.74
N LYS A 13 -18.21 15.28 -16.75
CA LYS A 13 -17.09 16.08 -17.26
C LYS A 13 -16.63 17.19 -16.31
N LEU A 14 -17.53 17.75 -15.50
CA LEU A 14 -17.18 18.71 -14.44
C LEU A 14 -16.39 18.00 -13.34
N ILE A 15 -16.85 16.81 -12.92
CA ILE A 15 -16.13 15.93 -11.98
C ILE A 15 -14.79 15.48 -12.59
N GLN A 16 -14.73 15.16 -13.87
CA GLN A 16 -13.50 14.78 -14.56
C GLN A 16 -12.53 15.94 -14.78
N GLY A 17 -13.05 17.15 -14.94
CA GLY A 17 -12.27 18.39 -14.89
C GLY A 17 -11.70 18.63 -13.49
N LEU A 18 -12.47 18.36 -12.43
CA LEU A 18 -12.01 18.40 -11.03
C LEU A 18 -10.87 17.38 -10.84
N GLN A 19 -11.05 16.15 -11.35
CA GLN A 19 -10.11 15.01 -11.25
C GLN A 19 -8.72 15.26 -11.87
N ASN A 20 -8.61 16.00 -12.97
CA ASN A 20 -7.33 16.19 -13.68
C ASN A 20 -6.45 17.34 -13.17
N GLN A 21 -6.95 18.19 -12.26
CA GLN A 21 -6.26 19.42 -11.87
C GLN A 21 -6.30 19.79 -10.39
N THR A 22 -7.13 19.14 -9.57
CA THR A 22 -6.85 19.14 -8.13
C THR A 22 -5.53 18.40 -7.95
N ARG A 23 -4.42 19.12 -7.73
CA ARG A 23 -3.17 18.52 -7.24
C ARG A 23 -3.46 18.10 -5.81
N LEU A 24 -4.14 16.96 -5.68
CA LEU A 24 -4.25 16.31 -4.39
C LEU A 24 -2.83 16.00 -3.93
N PRO A 25 -2.55 16.13 -2.63
CA PRO A 25 -1.31 15.66 -2.07
C PRO A 25 -1.00 14.23 -2.52
N SER A 26 0.26 13.96 -2.83
CA SER A 26 0.71 12.66 -3.32
C SER A 26 0.29 11.45 -2.48
N TYR A 27 0.05 11.67 -1.19
CA TYR A 27 -0.41 10.63 -0.26
C TYR A 27 -1.91 10.28 -0.37
N MET A 28 -2.65 10.94 -1.27
CA MET A 28 -4.09 10.71 -1.50
C MET A 28 -4.42 10.05 -2.84
N GLN A 29 -3.40 9.72 -3.64
CA GLN A 29 -3.53 8.94 -4.87
C GLN A 29 -2.94 7.55 -4.62
N SER A 30 -3.72 6.48 -4.79
CA SER A 30 -3.20 5.12 -4.85
C SER A 30 -3.14 4.65 -6.30
N ASP A 31 -2.08 5.02 -7.01
CA ASP A 31 -1.81 4.41 -8.31
C ASP A 31 -1.29 2.97 -8.13
N ASP A 32 -1.79 2.06 -8.97
CA ASP A 32 -1.77 0.59 -8.91
C ASP A 32 -0.40 -0.12 -8.99
N ASP A 33 0.73 0.57 -8.74
CA ASP A 33 2.07 -0.05 -8.68
C ASP A 33 2.62 0.03 -7.24
N PHE A 34 2.57 -1.11 -6.54
CA PHE A 34 3.15 -1.33 -5.21
C PHE A 34 4.71 -1.39 -5.24
N ASP A 35 5.37 -0.40 -5.84
CA ASP A 35 6.84 -0.29 -5.76
C ASP A 35 7.38 1.14 -5.51
N ASP A 36 6.58 2.21 -5.58
CA ASP A 36 7.12 3.59 -5.49
C ASP A 36 6.52 4.41 -4.32
N ASP A 37 6.75 3.98 -3.07
CA ASP A 37 6.91 4.97 -1.99
C ASP A 37 8.06 5.91 -2.37
N CYS A 38 7.92 7.22 -2.16
CA CYS A 38 9.00 8.17 -2.44
C CYS A 38 10.17 7.95 -1.45
N THR A 39 11.00 6.93 -1.72
CA THR A 39 12.08 6.45 -0.86
C THR A 39 13.41 6.69 -1.54
N LEU A 40 14.11 7.72 -1.07
CA LEU A 40 15.44 8.04 -1.57
C LEU A 40 16.45 6.98 -1.06
N ARG A 41 16.91 6.11 -1.96
CA ARG A 41 17.89 5.07 -1.61
C ARG A 41 19.25 5.70 -1.27
N ALA A 42 19.86 5.23 -0.18
CA ALA A 42 21.16 5.73 0.27
C ALA A 42 22.31 5.51 -0.73
N SER A 43 22.12 4.62 -1.72
CA SER A 43 23.10 4.31 -2.77
C SER A 43 23.00 5.21 -4.01
N TRP A 44 21.99 6.08 -4.12
CA TRP A 44 21.78 6.92 -5.30
C TRP A 44 22.66 8.17 -5.29
N GLY A 45 23.17 8.54 -6.47
CA GLY A 45 23.79 9.84 -6.69
C GLY A 45 22.75 10.95 -6.84
N ARG A 46 23.16 12.23 -6.67
CA ARG A 46 22.25 13.39 -6.68
C ARG A 46 21.37 13.48 -7.94
N THR A 47 21.94 13.21 -9.12
CA THR A 47 21.20 13.19 -10.40
C THR A 47 20.15 12.08 -10.45
N GLN A 48 20.46 10.89 -9.94
CA GLN A 48 19.53 9.77 -9.90
C GLN A 48 18.37 10.02 -8.93
N ALA A 49 18.67 10.66 -7.79
CA ALA A 49 17.67 11.06 -6.82
C ALA A 49 16.74 12.16 -7.38
N CYS A 50 17.30 13.16 -8.07
CA CYS A 50 16.50 14.21 -8.72
C CYS A 50 15.65 13.65 -9.88
N ASP A 51 16.23 12.81 -10.75
CA ASP A 51 15.48 12.19 -11.85
C ASP A 51 14.34 11.31 -11.32
N TYR A 52 14.56 10.59 -10.21
CA TYR A 52 13.50 9.83 -9.55
C TYR A 52 12.38 10.74 -9.02
N VAL A 53 12.73 11.82 -8.30
CA VAL A 53 11.72 12.76 -7.76
C VAL A 53 10.94 13.46 -8.87
N LEU A 54 11.57 13.77 -10.01
CA LEU A 54 10.91 14.40 -11.16
C LEU A 54 10.02 13.41 -11.93
N ASN A 55 10.42 12.14 -12.03
CA ASN A 55 9.63 11.11 -12.73
C ASN A 55 8.48 10.59 -11.87
N SER A 56 8.66 10.53 -10.54
CA SER A 56 7.66 10.12 -9.55
C SER A 56 7.07 11.34 -8.83
N TYR A 57 6.90 12.45 -9.55
CA TYR A 57 6.45 13.75 -9.03
C TYR A 57 5.14 13.67 -8.25
N SER A 58 4.19 12.88 -8.74
CA SER A 58 2.89 12.64 -8.11
C SER A 58 2.99 11.92 -6.77
N ASN A 59 4.10 11.24 -6.45
CA ASN A 59 4.29 10.45 -5.23
C ASN A 59 5.16 11.20 -4.20
N CYS A 60 6.08 12.05 -4.69
CA CYS A 60 7.07 12.75 -3.86
C CYS A 60 6.63 14.12 -3.34
N GLU A 61 5.53 14.70 -3.82
CA GLU A 61 5.11 16.08 -3.48
C GLU A 61 3.75 16.14 -2.76
N GLY A 62 3.71 16.77 -1.58
CA GLY A 62 2.57 16.75 -0.65
C GLY A 62 1.41 17.72 -0.93
N GLY A 63 1.14 18.07 -2.18
CA GLY A 63 -0.06 18.86 -2.57
C GLY A 63 -0.06 20.33 -2.15
N GLY A 64 1.03 20.80 -1.55
CA GLY A 64 1.31 22.22 -1.35
C GLY A 64 1.44 22.97 -2.68
N TYR A 65 1.54 24.30 -2.60
CA TYR A 65 1.74 25.15 -3.77
C TYR A 65 3.19 25.13 -4.25
N ILE A 66 4.13 24.88 -3.34
CA ILE A 66 5.56 24.76 -3.63
C ILE A 66 5.96 23.27 -3.63
N ALA A 67 6.67 22.87 -4.68
CA ALA A 67 7.20 21.51 -4.82
C ALA A 67 8.52 21.37 -4.03
N TRP A 68 8.42 21.23 -2.72
CA TRP A 68 9.56 21.28 -1.80
C TRP A 68 10.57 20.15 -2.01
N THR A 69 10.10 18.93 -2.32
CA THR A 69 10.98 17.76 -2.47
C THR A 69 11.90 17.93 -3.68
N SER A 70 11.35 18.35 -4.81
CA SER A 70 12.12 18.68 -6.02
C SER A 70 13.01 19.90 -5.81
N VAL A 71 12.54 20.95 -5.12
CA VAL A 71 13.35 22.14 -4.82
C VAL A 71 14.60 21.80 -4.01
N ILE A 72 14.57 20.81 -3.11
CA ILE A 72 15.73 20.50 -2.27
C ILE A 72 16.61 19.40 -2.90
N VAL A 73 16.02 18.32 -3.41
CA VAL A 73 16.78 17.16 -3.92
C VAL A 73 17.47 17.46 -5.26
N CYS A 74 16.92 18.36 -6.07
CA CYS A 74 17.48 18.72 -7.38
C CYS A 74 18.52 19.84 -7.36
N GLN A 75 19.06 20.20 -6.20
CA GLN A 75 20.08 21.25 -6.10
C GLN A 75 21.46 20.78 -6.58
N GLU A 76 22.18 21.68 -7.25
CA GLU A 76 23.50 21.37 -7.83
C GLU A 76 24.59 21.17 -6.77
N THR A 77 24.49 21.84 -5.60
CA THR A 77 25.51 21.80 -4.53
C THR A 77 24.93 21.48 -3.15
N ASP A 78 25.73 20.87 -2.25
CA ASP A 78 25.32 20.63 -0.85
C ASP A 78 25.01 21.93 -0.10
N LEU A 79 25.74 23.00 -0.43
CA LEU A 79 25.53 24.31 0.19
C LEU A 79 24.16 24.89 -0.17
N THR A 80 23.76 24.76 -1.44
CA THR A 80 22.43 25.20 -1.89
C THR A 80 21.33 24.33 -1.31
N GLU A 81 21.53 23.01 -1.21
CA GLU A 81 20.58 22.10 -0.57
C GLU A 81 20.33 22.48 0.90
N VAL A 82 21.39 22.69 1.68
CA VAL A 82 21.29 23.12 3.08
C VAL A 82 20.64 24.49 3.20
N LEU A 83 20.95 25.43 2.30
CA LEU A 83 20.34 26.76 2.29
C LEU A 83 18.83 26.67 2.06
N PHE A 84 18.37 25.90 1.07
CA PHE A 84 16.95 25.69 0.80
C PHE A 84 16.25 24.95 1.93
N LEU A 85 16.94 24.02 2.60
CA LEU A 85 16.42 23.35 3.79
C LEU A 85 16.23 24.35 4.95
N VAL A 86 17.18 25.24 5.21
CA VAL A 86 17.03 26.31 6.21
C VAL A 86 15.89 27.27 5.83
N ILE A 87 15.78 27.65 4.56
CA ILE A 87 14.67 28.47 4.04
C ILE A 87 13.34 27.78 4.28
N SER A 88 13.23 26.47 4.04
CA SER A 88 12.00 25.70 4.26
C SER A 88 11.58 25.69 5.74
N ILE A 89 12.53 25.61 6.67
CA ILE A 89 12.25 25.67 8.11
C ILE A 89 11.75 27.07 8.51
N ILE A 90 12.38 28.13 7.99
CA ILE A 90 11.94 29.51 8.22
C ILE A 90 10.53 29.73 7.63
N TRP A 91 10.29 29.22 6.43
CA TRP A 91 8.98 29.25 5.77
C TRP A 91 7.92 28.54 6.61
N LEU A 92 8.22 27.33 7.11
CA LEU A 92 7.32 26.58 7.99
C LEU A 92 6.94 27.37 9.24
N LEU A 93 7.89 28.06 9.88
CA LEU A 93 7.61 28.93 11.02
C LEU A 93 6.69 30.10 10.63
N LEU A 94 6.90 30.71 9.47
CA LEU A 94 6.04 31.79 8.96
C LEU A 94 4.62 31.30 8.66
N LEU A 95 4.47 30.08 8.12
CA LEU A 95 3.16 29.48 7.88
C LEU A 95 2.38 29.25 9.18
N PHE A 96 3.05 28.83 10.26
CA PHE A 96 2.38 28.70 11.57
C PHE A 96 1.89 30.04 12.11
N ILE A 97 2.65 31.12 11.90
CA ILE A 97 2.22 32.47 12.27
C ILE A 97 1.01 32.90 11.43
N LEU A 98 1.06 32.67 10.12
CA LEU A 98 -0.03 33.00 9.21
C LEU A 98 -1.30 32.21 9.54
N LEU A 99 -1.18 30.93 9.88
CA LEU A 99 -2.30 30.09 10.31
C LEU A 99 -2.91 30.61 11.61
N ALA A 100 -2.06 30.99 12.58
CA ALA A 100 -2.49 31.60 13.83
C ALA A 100 -3.30 32.87 13.64
N VAL A 101 -2.79 33.79 12.83
CA VAL A 101 -3.43 35.09 12.58
C VAL A 101 -4.73 34.91 11.78
N SER A 102 -4.75 34.02 10.80
CA SER A 102 -5.96 33.74 9.99
C SER A 102 -7.09 33.17 10.85
N ALA A 103 -6.76 32.30 11.80
CA ALA A 103 -7.73 31.69 12.71
C ALA A 103 -8.20 32.66 13.80
N ASP A 104 -7.31 33.45 14.39
CA ASP A 104 -7.60 34.34 15.52
C ASP A 104 -8.36 35.60 15.08
N GLU A 105 -7.81 36.34 14.12
CA GLU A 105 -8.33 37.66 13.72
C GLU A 105 -9.49 37.58 12.73
N PHE A 106 -9.52 36.57 11.85
CA PHE A 106 -10.50 36.50 10.76
C PHE A 106 -11.55 35.41 10.96
N LEU A 107 -11.15 34.15 11.13
CA LEU A 107 -12.09 33.03 11.24
C LEU A 107 -12.95 33.16 12.51
N SER A 108 -12.31 33.32 13.67
CA SER A 108 -13.01 33.38 14.97
C SER A 108 -13.92 34.61 15.05
N THR A 109 -13.47 35.77 14.59
CA THR A 109 -14.26 37.02 14.53
C THR A 109 -15.49 36.90 13.65
N ASN A 110 -15.38 36.28 12.48
CA ASN A 110 -16.52 36.05 11.58
C ASN A 110 -17.52 35.05 12.18
N ILE A 111 -17.05 33.95 12.79
CA ILE A 111 -17.92 32.95 13.42
C ILE A 111 -18.67 33.50 14.63
N THR A 112 -17.97 34.22 15.51
CA THR A 112 -18.60 34.84 16.70
C THR A 112 -19.68 35.83 16.30
N THR A 113 -19.41 36.67 15.29
CA THR A 113 -20.41 37.62 14.78
C THR A 113 -21.62 36.92 14.15
N ILE A 114 -21.41 35.82 13.41
CA ILE A 114 -22.50 34.98 12.88
C ILE A 114 -23.32 34.39 14.04
N ALA A 115 -22.66 33.83 15.05
CA ALA A 115 -23.33 33.21 16.19
C ALA A 115 -24.19 34.23 16.98
N GLU A 116 -23.68 35.44 17.18
CA GLU A 116 -24.40 36.54 17.83
C GLU A 116 -25.62 36.98 17.03
N LYS A 117 -25.45 37.21 15.72
CA LYS A 117 -26.53 37.73 14.85
C LYS A 117 -27.66 36.72 14.66
N PHE A 118 -27.33 35.44 14.56
CA PHE A 118 -28.32 34.35 14.46
C PHE A 118 -28.77 33.80 15.83
N LYS A 119 -28.30 34.38 16.94
CA LYS A 119 -28.61 33.95 18.32
C LYS A 119 -28.43 32.44 18.52
N ILE A 120 -27.31 31.91 18.02
CA ILE A 120 -26.93 30.50 18.13
C ILE A 120 -26.19 30.32 19.46
N SER A 121 -26.50 29.26 20.20
CA SER A 121 -25.77 28.94 21.43
C SER A 121 -24.34 28.50 21.11
N GLN A 122 -23.36 28.89 21.94
CA GLN A 122 -21.94 28.58 21.78
C GLN A 122 -21.67 27.09 21.48
N SER A 123 -22.31 26.16 22.20
CA SER A 123 -22.15 24.72 21.95
C SER A 123 -22.63 24.26 20.56
N VAL A 124 -23.70 24.87 20.04
CA VAL A 124 -24.20 24.55 18.69
C VAL A 124 -23.32 25.18 17.63
N ALA A 125 -22.90 26.43 17.82
CA ALA A 125 -21.99 27.12 16.91
C ALA A 125 -20.65 26.38 16.78
N GLY A 126 -20.11 25.86 17.90
CA GLY A 126 -18.89 25.04 17.89
C GLY A 126 -19.05 23.74 17.10
N VAL A 127 -20.10 22.98 17.38
CA VAL A 127 -20.38 21.69 16.72
C VAL A 127 -20.73 21.81 15.24
N THR A 128 -21.24 22.95 14.78
CA THR A 128 -21.72 23.10 13.40
C THR A 128 -20.88 24.02 12.54
N LEU A 129 -20.53 25.22 13.02
CA LEU A 129 -19.84 26.23 12.20
C LEU A 129 -18.33 26.11 12.32
N VAL A 130 -17.81 25.94 13.54
CA VAL A 130 -16.37 25.77 13.78
C VAL A 130 -15.92 24.40 13.31
N ALA A 131 -16.62 23.33 13.72
CA ALA A 131 -16.31 21.98 13.27
C ALA A 131 -16.39 21.81 11.74
N PHE A 132 -17.34 22.49 11.07
CA PHE A 132 -17.38 22.51 9.60
C PHE A 132 -16.24 23.32 9.01
N GLY A 133 -15.92 24.50 9.58
CA GLY A 133 -14.84 25.35 9.10
C GLY A 133 -13.49 24.65 9.13
N ASN A 134 -13.21 23.90 10.21
CA ASN A 134 -11.96 23.17 10.35
C ASN A 134 -11.96 21.82 9.61
N GLY A 135 -13.10 21.12 9.57
CA GLY A 135 -13.21 19.80 8.93
C GLY A 135 -13.51 19.79 7.43
N ALA A 136 -13.93 20.92 6.85
CA ALA A 136 -14.24 21.04 5.42
C ALA A 136 -13.04 20.68 4.50
N PRO A 137 -11.80 21.17 4.76
CA PRO A 137 -10.58 20.69 4.11
C PRO A 137 -10.49 19.16 3.98
N ASP A 138 -10.61 18.45 5.10
CA ASP A 138 -10.44 17.00 5.16
C ASP A 138 -11.50 16.27 4.36
N ILE A 139 -12.75 16.76 4.41
CA ILE A 139 -13.88 16.17 3.69
C ILE A 139 -13.69 16.31 2.18
N PHE A 140 -13.37 17.50 1.69
CA PHE A 140 -13.20 17.72 0.25
C PHE A 140 -12.01 16.92 -0.29
N SER A 141 -10.95 16.81 0.50
CA SER A 141 -9.77 16.02 0.15
C SER A 141 -10.06 14.51 0.13
N ALA A 142 -10.77 13.99 1.15
CA ALA A 142 -11.19 12.58 1.21
C ALA A 142 -12.14 12.19 0.07
N ILE A 143 -13.08 13.07 -0.30
CA ILE A 143 -13.98 12.85 -1.44
C ILE A 143 -13.19 12.80 -2.73
N ALA A 144 -12.28 13.75 -2.92
CA ALA A 144 -11.48 13.84 -4.13
C ALA A 144 -10.61 12.58 -4.30
N SER A 145 -9.95 12.12 -3.23
CA SER A 145 -9.18 10.86 -3.19
C SER A 145 -10.03 9.63 -3.54
N ALA A 146 -11.18 9.46 -2.90
CA ALA A 146 -12.06 8.30 -3.14
C ALA A 146 -12.67 8.28 -4.56
N VAL A 147 -12.82 9.45 -5.17
CA VAL A 147 -13.44 9.63 -6.50
C VAL A 147 -12.41 9.61 -7.63
N SER A 148 -11.15 9.99 -7.39
CA SER A 148 -10.09 9.99 -8.40
C SER A 148 -9.56 8.60 -8.72
N ASP A 149 -9.55 7.70 -7.73
CA ASP A 149 -8.79 6.45 -7.80
C ASP A 149 -9.57 5.27 -8.43
N GLU A 150 -8.94 4.39 -9.20
CA GLU A 150 -9.61 3.18 -9.73
C GLU A 150 -9.82 2.11 -8.63
N SER A 151 -8.92 2.04 -7.63
CA SER A 151 -8.94 1.03 -6.54
C SER A 151 -8.81 1.65 -5.12
N PRO A 152 -9.74 2.55 -4.71
CA PRO A 152 -9.59 3.34 -3.48
C PRO A 152 -9.45 2.48 -2.22
N LYS A 153 -8.34 2.65 -1.48
CA LYS A 153 -8.07 1.95 -0.21
C LYS A 153 -8.62 2.72 1.00
N ALA A 154 -9.51 2.10 1.77
CA ALA A 154 -10.06 2.71 2.99
C ALA A 154 -9.02 2.83 4.13
N GLY A 155 -7.96 2.01 4.09
CA GLY A 155 -6.90 1.95 5.10
C GLY A 155 -6.18 3.28 5.35
N LEU A 156 -5.90 4.05 4.29
CA LEU A 156 -5.21 5.34 4.37
C LEU A 156 -6.07 6.41 5.03
N ALA A 157 -7.36 6.47 4.66
CA ALA A 157 -8.33 7.37 5.28
C ALA A 157 -8.53 7.07 6.77
N PHE A 158 -8.47 5.80 7.19
CA PHE A 158 -8.53 5.43 8.61
C PHE A 158 -7.36 5.99 9.41
N GLY A 159 -6.13 5.85 8.90
CA GLY A 159 -4.94 6.38 9.56
C GLY A 159 -5.04 7.88 9.81
N GLN A 160 -5.46 8.65 8.82
CA GLN A 160 -5.61 10.10 8.93
C GLN A 160 -6.70 10.52 9.92
N LEU A 161 -7.90 9.97 9.78
CA LEU A 161 -9.05 10.33 10.61
C LEU A 161 -8.82 9.94 12.08
N LEU A 162 -8.22 8.77 12.33
CA LEU A 162 -7.89 8.32 13.68
C LEU A 162 -6.70 9.10 14.25
N GLY A 163 -5.69 9.44 13.45
CA GLY A 163 -4.52 10.21 13.90
C GLY A 163 -4.87 11.64 14.29
N GLY A 164 -5.58 12.36 13.41
CA GLY A 164 -6.07 13.71 13.67
C GLY A 164 -7.04 13.76 14.85
N GLY A 165 -7.99 12.82 14.92
CA GLY A 165 -8.91 12.75 16.05
C GLY A 165 -8.22 12.42 17.38
N MET A 166 -7.14 11.62 17.37
CA MET A 166 -6.33 11.35 18.56
C MET A 166 -5.67 12.65 19.03
N PHE A 167 -5.02 13.38 18.12
CA PHE A 167 -4.41 14.67 18.43
C PHE A 167 -5.43 15.68 19.00
N ILE A 168 -6.60 15.84 18.36
CA ILE A 168 -7.61 16.79 18.83
C ILE A 168 -8.14 16.40 20.22
N THR A 169 -8.50 15.14 20.43
CA THR A 169 -9.09 14.69 21.70
C THR A 169 -8.09 14.64 22.86
N THR A 170 -6.80 14.43 22.58
CA THR A 170 -5.78 14.21 23.62
C THR A 170 -4.74 15.33 23.74
N VAL A 171 -4.72 16.32 22.82
CA VAL A 171 -3.83 17.50 22.86
C VAL A 171 -4.63 18.80 22.84
N VAL A 172 -5.56 18.98 21.90
CA VAL A 172 -6.33 20.24 21.77
C VAL A 172 -7.28 20.44 22.96
N VAL A 173 -8.11 19.44 23.25
CA VAL A 173 -9.03 19.45 24.41
C VAL A 173 -8.32 19.79 25.73
N PRO A 174 -7.20 19.13 26.12
CA PRO A 174 -6.52 19.48 27.36
C PRO A 174 -5.89 20.88 27.35
N ILE A 175 -5.35 21.36 26.23
CA ILE A 175 -4.82 22.74 26.13
C ILE A 175 -5.94 23.77 26.38
N VAL A 176 -7.10 23.58 25.77
CA VAL A 176 -8.28 24.45 25.99
C VAL A 176 -8.71 24.45 27.47
N ILE A 177 -8.71 23.29 28.12
CA ILE A 177 -9.04 23.14 29.54
C ILE A 177 -8.00 23.82 30.45
N LEU A 178 -6.72 23.80 30.07
CA LEU A 178 -5.64 24.44 30.82
C LEU A 178 -5.71 25.98 30.73
N ILE A 179 -6.16 26.53 29.61
CA ILE A 179 -6.37 27.97 29.42
C ILE A 179 -7.51 28.46 30.31
N THR A 180 -8.66 27.79 30.28
CA THR A 180 -9.80 28.16 31.12
C THR A 180 -10.54 26.91 31.59
N PRO A 181 -10.39 26.52 32.86
CA PRO A 181 -11.19 25.43 33.42
C PRO A 181 -12.66 25.86 33.50
N ILE A 182 -13.55 25.04 32.94
CA ILE A 182 -14.97 25.38 32.80
C ILE A 182 -15.88 24.22 33.18
N GLN A 183 -17.09 24.54 33.61
CA GLN A 183 -18.16 23.56 33.74
C GLN A 183 -18.83 23.36 32.37
N LEU A 184 -18.81 22.12 31.88
CA LEU A 184 -19.38 21.74 30.60
C LEU A 184 -20.90 21.55 30.70
N ASP A 185 -21.60 21.79 29.59
CA ASP A 185 -23.03 21.45 29.46
C ASP A 185 -23.21 19.94 29.33
N ALA A 186 -23.78 19.32 30.35
CA ALA A 186 -23.93 17.87 30.46
C ALA A 186 -24.63 17.25 29.24
N ILE A 187 -25.70 17.87 28.76
CA ILE A 187 -26.53 17.32 27.69
C ILE A 187 -25.78 17.34 26.36
N SER A 188 -25.16 18.48 26.03
CA SER A 188 -24.41 18.61 24.78
C SER A 188 -23.14 17.76 24.78
N THR A 189 -22.43 17.67 25.91
CA THR A 189 -21.21 16.84 26.03
C THR A 189 -21.53 15.34 25.96
N ILE A 190 -22.56 14.84 26.66
CA ILE A 190 -22.98 13.43 26.55
C ILE A 190 -23.39 13.11 25.12
N ARG A 191 -24.16 13.98 24.47
CA ARG A 191 -24.57 13.79 23.07
C ARG A 191 -23.33 13.65 22.18
N ASN A 192 -22.41 14.62 22.21
CA ASN A 192 -21.26 14.62 21.30
C ASN A 192 -20.35 13.41 21.51
N LEU A 193 -19.92 13.14 22.75
CA LEU A 193 -19.06 11.98 23.03
C LEU A 193 -19.79 10.65 22.86
N GLY A 194 -21.08 10.58 23.18
CA GLY A 194 -21.90 9.38 23.02
C GLY A 194 -22.07 8.98 21.55
N PHE A 195 -22.37 9.94 20.68
CA PHE A 195 -22.42 9.69 19.24
C PHE A 195 -21.03 9.36 18.67
N TYR A 196 -19.97 9.91 19.25
CA TYR A 196 -18.61 9.54 18.85
C TYR A 196 -18.24 8.11 19.23
N VAL A 197 -18.64 7.67 20.43
CA VAL A 197 -18.56 6.25 20.83
C VAL A 197 -19.32 5.36 19.85
N VAL A 198 -20.56 5.72 19.48
CA VAL A 198 -21.36 4.94 18.52
C VAL A 198 -20.67 4.86 17.15
N ALA A 199 -20.11 5.97 16.68
CA ALA A 199 -19.37 6.01 15.41
C ALA A 199 -18.11 5.13 15.45
N LEU A 200 -17.36 5.14 16.56
CA LEU A 200 -16.19 4.27 16.73
C LEU A 200 -16.57 2.79 16.80
N LEU A 201 -17.67 2.45 17.48
CA LEU A 201 -18.17 1.06 17.50
C LEU A 201 -18.59 0.58 16.10
N TRP A 202 -19.27 1.44 15.32
CA TRP A 202 -19.62 1.14 13.94
C TRP A 202 -18.38 0.94 13.06
N LEU A 203 -17.37 1.82 13.22
CA LEU A 203 -16.08 1.68 12.58
C LEU A 203 -15.38 0.37 12.95
N GLY A 204 -15.43 -0.02 14.22
CA GLY A 204 -14.90 -1.30 14.69
C GLY A 204 -15.57 -2.50 14.02
N VAL A 205 -16.90 -2.46 13.82
CA VAL A 205 -17.59 -3.53 13.09
C VAL A 205 -17.04 -3.67 11.67
N ILE A 206 -16.83 -2.55 10.97
CA ILE A 206 -16.26 -2.57 9.61
C ILE A 206 -14.83 -3.14 9.64
N ILE A 207 -13.98 -2.66 10.54
CA ILE A 207 -12.57 -3.07 10.64
C ILE A 207 -12.40 -4.57 10.96
N PHE A 208 -13.26 -5.15 11.81
CA PHE A 208 -13.08 -6.53 12.28
C PHE A 208 -13.88 -7.58 11.50
N PHE A 209 -14.94 -7.19 10.78
CA PHE A 209 -15.85 -8.15 10.14
C PHE A 209 -15.89 -8.05 8.62
N SER A 210 -15.32 -7.01 8.02
CA SER A 210 -15.36 -6.77 6.57
C SER A 210 -13.95 -6.66 5.99
N ASN A 211 -13.71 -7.39 4.90
CA ASN A 211 -12.47 -7.26 4.11
C ASN A 211 -12.63 -6.27 2.95
N THR A 212 -13.87 -6.01 2.54
CA THR A 212 -14.25 -5.11 1.44
C THR A 212 -15.42 -4.26 1.86
N LEU A 213 -15.43 -2.97 1.52
CA LEU A 213 -16.44 -2.04 1.97
C LEU A 213 -17.75 -2.19 1.15
N PHE A 214 -18.85 -2.50 1.82
CA PHE A 214 -20.18 -2.57 1.20
C PHE A 214 -20.93 -1.26 1.34
N ILE A 215 -21.82 -0.91 0.39
CA ILE A 215 -22.54 0.38 0.36
C ILE A 215 -23.28 0.74 1.66
N TRP A 216 -23.80 -0.25 2.41
CA TRP A 216 -24.56 0.01 3.64
C TRP A 216 -23.65 0.43 4.82
N GLU A 217 -22.36 0.12 4.76
CA GLU A 217 -21.38 0.47 5.80
C GLU A 217 -21.05 1.98 5.84
N PRO A 218 -20.65 2.65 4.73
CA PRO A 218 -20.44 4.09 4.70
C PRO A 218 -21.77 4.86 4.78
N VAL A 219 -22.87 4.34 4.22
CA VAL A 219 -24.21 4.92 4.41
C VAL A 219 -24.64 4.87 5.89
N GLY A 220 -24.20 3.86 6.64
CA GLY A 220 -24.42 3.77 8.09
C GLY A 220 -23.89 4.99 8.84
N PHE A 221 -22.70 5.50 8.49
CA PHE A 221 -22.16 6.73 9.08
C PHE A 221 -23.02 7.96 8.79
N LEU A 222 -23.55 8.09 7.56
CA LEU A 222 -24.44 9.19 7.19
C LEU A 222 -25.78 9.12 7.95
N ILE A 223 -26.31 7.92 8.18
CA ILE A 223 -27.52 7.72 9.00
C ILE A 223 -27.26 8.16 10.44
N ILE A 224 -26.13 7.77 11.02
CA ILE A 224 -25.72 8.20 12.36
C ILE A 224 -25.62 9.73 12.43
N TYR A 225 -25.08 10.39 11.40
CA TYR A 225 -25.03 11.85 11.32
C TYR A 225 -26.41 12.50 11.26
N VAL A 226 -27.34 11.97 10.46
CA VAL A 226 -28.71 12.50 10.37
C VAL A 226 -29.39 12.41 11.74
N ILE A 227 -29.25 11.27 12.44
CA ILE A 227 -29.77 11.11 13.79
C ILE A 227 -29.12 12.12 14.74
N TYR A 228 -27.80 12.26 14.69
CA TYR A 228 -27.06 13.24 15.48
C TYR A 228 -27.56 14.67 15.25
N ALA A 229 -27.67 15.12 14.00
CA ALA A 229 -28.17 16.45 13.64
C ALA A 229 -29.61 16.66 14.14
N LEU A 230 -30.49 15.66 14.02
CA LEU A 230 -31.84 15.71 14.58
C LEU A 230 -31.82 15.85 16.11
N THR A 231 -30.90 15.21 16.83
CA THR A 231 -30.76 15.39 18.29
C THR A 231 -30.27 16.80 18.67
N VAL A 232 -29.40 17.42 17.87
CA VAL A 232 -28.95 18.81 18.06
C VAL A 232 -30.12 19.78 17.89
N VAL A 233 -30.90 19.62 16.81
CA VAL A 233 -32.05 20.48 16.49
C VAL A 233 -33.19 20.29 17.50
N SER A 234 -33.56 19.04 17.78
CA SER A 234 -34.64 18.71 18.75
C SER A 234 -34.28 19.13 20.17
N GLY A 235 -33.03 18.98 20.60
CA GLY A 235 -32.55 19.47 21.90
C GLY A 235 -32.75 20.99 22.05
N ARG A 236 -32.44 21.77 21.00
CA ARG A 236 -32.69 23.22 20.99
C ARG A 236 -34.18 23.56 21.02
N MET A 237 -35.00 22.81 20.28
CA MET A 237 -36.45 23.00 20.29
C MET A 237 -37.06 22.69 21.66
N LEU A 238 -36.62 21.61 22.31
CA LEU A 238 -37.07 21.20 23.65
C LEU A 238 -36.65 22.20 24.73
N LEU A 239 -35.41 22.70 24.68
CA LEU A 239 -34.96 23.76 25.58
C LEU A 239 -35.75 25.06 25.39
N ARG A 240 -36.07 25.44 24.14
CA ARG A 240 -36.96 26.58 23.84
C ARG A 240 -38.37 26.35 24.38
N LEU A 241 -38.93 25.15 24.24
CA LEU A 241 -40.24 24.79 24.76
C LEU A 241 -40.28 24.75 26.29
N GLN A 242 -39.23 24.27 26.94
CA GLN A 242 -39.08 24.29 28.41
C GLN A 242 -38.97 25.72 28.92
N LYS A 243 -38.08 26.54 28.35
CA LYS A 243 -37.96 27.96 28.70
C LYS A 243 -39.25 28.73 28.42
N TRP A 244 -39.98 28.37 27.37
CA TRP A 244 -41.30 28.94 27.09
C TRP A 244 -42.35 28.53 28.13
N ARG A 245 -42.33 27.28 28.60
CA ARG A 245 -43.17 26.81 29.72
C ARG A 245 -42.79 27.49 31.04
N GLU A 246 -41.50 27.66 31.32
CA GLU A 246 -41.00 28.38 32.50
C GLU A 246 -41.36 29.87 32.46
N ALA A 247 -41.18 30.54 31.31
CA ALA A 247 -41.60 31.92 31.10
C ALA A 247 -43.13 32.06 31.25
N LYS A 248 -43.90 31.10 30.73
CA LYS A 248 -45.35 31.04 30.91
C LYS A 248 -45.73 30.85 32.39
N ASN A 249 -45.04 29.98 33.12
CA ASN A 249 -45.29 29.76 34.56
C ASN A 249 -44.85 30.97 35.42
N ALA A 250 -43.73 31.63 35.09
CA ALA A 250 -43.25 32.82 35.79
C ALA A 250 -44.17 34.04 35.62
N VAL A 251 -44.86 34.16 34.48
CA VAL A 251 -45.89 35.18 34.25
C VAL A 251 -47.17 34.90 35.04
N PHE A 252 -47.46 33.64 35.38
CA PHE A 252 -48.65 33.24 36.14
C PHE A 252 -48.46 33.23 37.67
N VAL A 253 -47.22 33.33 38.19
CA VAL A 253 -46.92 33.33 39.63
C VAL A 253 -46.47 34.73 40.10
N ARG A 254 -47.41 35.69 40.16
CA ARG A 254 -47.33 36.82 41.11
C ARG A 254 -48.74 37.27 41.52
N PRO A 255 -49.12 36.99 42.77
CA PRO A 255 -49.55 38.08 43.64
C PRO A 255 -48.94 38.04 45.05
N ALA A 256 -48.86 39.23 45.65
CA ALA A 256 -48.65 39.56 47.06
C ALA A 256 -47.26 39.31 47.69
N THR A 257 -46.46 40.37 47.83
CA THR A 257 -46.20 41.07 49.11
C THR A 257 -45.42 42.36 48.83
N GLY A 258 -45.86 43.47 49.44
CA GLY A 258 -45.32 44.81 49.18
C GLY A 258 -43.88 45.02 49.66
N HIS A 259 -43.20 45.99 49.05
CA HIS A 259 -42.58 47.17 49.66
C HIS A 259 -42.21 48.13 48.51
N ALA A 260 -42.53 49.41 48.68
CA ALA A 260 -42.30 50.48 47.71
C ALA A 260 -40.82 50.87 47.65
N HIS A 261 -40.28 51.11 46.44
CA HIS A 261 -39.49 52.30 46.11
C HIS A 261 -39.12 52.38 44.61
N HIS A 262 -39.37 53.59 44.07
CA HIS A 262 -38.85 54.28 42.88
C HIS A 262 -39.12 53.79 41.44
N HIS A 263 -39.65 54.76 40.68
CA HIS A 263 -40.03 54.77 39.28
C HIS A 263 -38.85 54.55 38.32
N HIS A 264 -38.99 53.57 37.41
CA HIS A 264 -38.60 53.69 36.01
C HIS A 264 -39.62 52.91 35.16
N HIS A 265 -39.97 53.46 33.98
CA HIS A 265 -40.98 52.96 33.05
C HIS A 265 -41.03 51.43 32.92
N ILE A 266 -42.12 50.82 33.40
CA ILE A 266 -42.41 49.39 33.24
C ILE A 266 -43.22 49.21 31.96
N GLN A 267 -42.59 48.69 30.90
CA GLN A 267 -43.34 48.11 29.77
C GLN A 267 -44.07 46.84 30.24
N PRO A 268 -45.26 46.51 29.68
CA PRO A 268 -45.98 45.30 30.06
C PRO A 268 -45.13 44.05 29.78
N ASN A 269 -44.89 43.24 30.83
CA ASN A 269 -44.21 41.95 30.72
C ASN A 269 -45.04 41.00 29.87
N THR A 270 -44.66 40.84 28.60
CA THR A 270 -45.22 39.81 27.71
C THR A 270 -44.40 38.54 27.86
N ILE A 271 -44.99 37.38 27.52
CA ILE A 271 -44.23 36.11 27.45
C ILE A 271 -42.96 36.30 26.60
N SER A 272 -43.04 37.13 25.56
CA SER A 272 -41.90 37.49 24.71
C SER A 272 -40.78 38.26 25.43
N SER A 273 -41.08 39.13 26.40
CA SER A 273 -40.06 39.88 27.14
C SER A 273 -39.40 39.04 28.24
N THR A 274 -40.15 38.14 28.87
CA THR A 274 -39.60 37.18 29.85
C THR A 274 -38.78 36.09 29.15
N LEU A 275 -39.24 35.61 27.99
CA LEU A 275 -38.50 34.66 27.16
C LEU A 275 -37.19 35.29 26.63
N SER A 276 -37.22 36.56 26.20
CA SER A 276 -36.00 37.24 25.74
C SER A 276 -35.01 37.53 26.87
N GLN A 277 -35.46 37.75 28.10
CA GLN A 277 -34.60 37.85 29.29
C GLN A 277 -33.99 36.49 29.70
N LEU A 278 -34.76 35.40 29.63
CA LEU A 278 -34.27 34.03 29.87
C LEU A 278 -33.34 33.53 28.76
N GLU A 279 -33.54 33.97 27.51
CA GLU A 279 -32.60 33.76 26.41
C GLU A 279 -31.32 34.59 26.56
N ARG A 280 -31.41 35.83 27.08
CA ARG A 280 -30.25 36.67 27.44
C ARG A 280 -29.39 36.10 28.57
N SER A 281 -29.96 35.34 29.50
CA SER A 281 -29.17 34.70 30.57
C SER A 281 -28.19 33.62 30.06
N ASN A 282 -28.42 33.10 28.84
CA ASN A 282 -27.51 32.17 28.14
C ASN A 282 -26.82 32.85 26.93
N SER A 283 -26.96 34.16 26.75
CA SER A 283 -26.31 34.86 25.64
C SER A 283 -24.86 35.20 25.95
N ILE A 284 -24.03 35.02 24.92
CA ILE A 284 -22.65 35.43 24.75
C ILE A 284 -22.31 36.68 25.57
N LYS A 285 -21.60 36.49 26.68
CA LYS A 285 -20.72 37.49 27.28
C LYS A 285 -19.46 36.77 27.77
N PRO A 286 -18.25 37.22 27.39
CA PRO A 286 -17.02 36.64 27.88
C PRO A 286 -16.94 36.79 29.41
N VAL A 287 -16.37 35.80 30.09
CA VAL A 287 -15.98 35.92 31.50
C VAL A 287 -14.72 36.77 31.52
N THR A 288 -14.86 38.09 31.74
CA THR A 288 -13.73 39.01 31.79
C THR A 288 -12.89 38.76 33.04
N ASN A 289 -11.75 38.08 32.87
CA ASN A 289 -10.62 38.09 33.79
C ASN A 289 -9.34 38.00 32.96
N GLY A 290 -8.73 39.14 32.65
CA GLY A 290 -7.41 39.23 32.02
C GLY A 290 -7.40 40.04 30.74
N THR A 291 -6.47 40.99 30.68
CA THR A 291 -6.10 41.85 29.55
C THR A 291 -5.76 41.03 28.30
N ALA A 292 -6.71 40.89 27.38
CA ALA A 292 -6.44 40.54 25.99
C ALA A 292 -6.57 41.84 25.18
N ASN A 293 -5.44 42.38 24.73
CA ASN A 293 -5.41 43.50 23.79
C ASN A 293 -5.97 42.99 22.46
N HIS A 294 -7.25 43.28 22.20
CA HIS A 294 -7.81 43.19 20.86
C HIS A 294 -7.10 44.22 19.97
N MET A 295 -6.76 43.83 18.74
CA MET A 295 -6.24 44.75 17.72
C MET A 295 -7.23 45.86 17.33
N TYR A 296 -8.49 45.70 17.74
CA TYR A 296 -9.45 46.79 17.90
C TYR A 296 -9.79 46.89 19.38
N SER A 297 -8.95 47.61 20.12
CA SER A 297 -9.32 48.14 21.42
C SER A 297 -10.68 48.81 21.31
N GLU A 298 -11.61 48.48 22.20
CA GLU A 298 -12.71 49.38 22.60
C GLU A 298 -12.09 50.64 23.24
N SER A 299 -11.33 51.41 22.46
CA SER A 299 -11.02 52.78 22.78
C SER A 299 -12.20 53.57 22.25
N ASP A 300 -13.00 54.06 23.19
CA ASP A 300 -13.91 55.20 23.15
C ASP A 300 -14.41 55.63 21.76
N ASP A 301 -15.74 55.75 21.65
CA ASP A 301 -16.52 56.37 20.58
C ASP A 301 -15.97 57.73 20.06
N GLU A 302 -14.79 57.77 19.43
CA GLU A 302 -14.34 58.88 18.59
C GLU A 302 -14.68 58.56 17.14
N GLU A 303 -15.85 59.09 16.78
CA GLU A 303 -16.28 59.42 15.42
C GLU A 303 -15.12 59.60 14.42
N LEU A 304 -14.91 58.61 13.55
CA LEU A 304 -14.39 58.85 12.20
C LEU A 304 -15.51 58.54 11.20
N PRO A 305 -16.48 59.45 10.99
CA PRO A 305 -17.28 59.41 9.79
C PRO A 305 -16.35 59.74 8.62
N CYS A 306 -16.49 59.04 7.51
CA CYS A 306 -15.96 59.52 6.23
C CYS A 306 -16.58 60.91 5.96
N GLN A 307 -15.97 62.00 6.43
CA GLN A 307 -16.43 63.37 6.19
C GLN A 307 -15.85 63.96 4.90
N ASP A 308 -14.82 63.33 4.32
CA ASP A 308 -14.17 63.80 3.10
C ASP A 308 -14.32 62.79 1.94
N VAL A 309 -15.19 63.11 0.99
CA VAL A 309 -15.51 62.31 -0.20
C VAL A 309 -14.46 62.52 -1.32
N SER A 310 -13.39 63.28 -1.06
CA SER A 310 -12.28 63.47 -1.99
C SER A 310 -11.48 62.18 -2.22
N PHE A 311 -10.85 62.03 -3.39
CA PHE A 311 -10.01 60.86 -3.70
C PHE A 311 -8.87 60.67 -2.68
N SER A 312 -8.36 61.78 -2.12
CA SER A 312 -7.34 61.76 -1.05
C SER A 312 -7.90 61.25 0.28
N GLY A 313 -9.14 61.61 0.64
CA GLY A 313 -9.81 61.13 1.84
C GLY A 313 -10.14 59.64 1.79
N ILE A 314 -10.58 59.15 0.63
CA ILE A 314 -10.85 57.72 0.39
C ILE A 314 -9.55 56.90 0.42
N LEU A 315 -8.46 57.43 -0.14
CA LEU A 315 -7.16 56.78 -0.11
C LEU A 315 -6.56 56.75 1.31
N ALA A 316 -6.76 57.82 2.09
CA ALA A 316 -6.32 57.88 3.48
C ALA A 316 -7.09 56.90 4.37
N ASP A 317 -8.43 56.80 4.23
CA ASP A 317 -9.25 55.80 4.94
C ASP A 317 -8.85 54.36 4.56
N PHE A 318 -8.56 54.12 3.28
CA PHE A 318 -8.07 52.82 2.79
C PHE A 318 -6.69 52.46 3.38
N ILE A 319 -5.74 53.39 3.39
CA ILE A 319 -4.40 53.18 3.97
C ILE A 319 -4.48 53.00 5.49
N ALA A 320 -5.33 53.77 6.19
CA ALA A 320 -5.54 53.64 7.63
C ALA A 320 -6.11 52.25 7.99
N ARG A 321 -7.04 51.73 7.19
CA ARG A 321 -7.60 50.38 7.37
C ARG A 321 -6.66 49.24 6.98
N LEU A 322 -5.65 49.53 6.16
CA LEU A 322 -4.54 48.60 5.86
C LEU A 322 -3.41 48.69 6.88
N ASN A 323 -3.35 49.76 7.68
CA ASN A 323 -2.33 49.92 8.71
C ASN A 323 -2.64 48.99 9.88
N CYS A 324 -2.03 47.81 9.85
CA CYS A 324 -2.20 46.78 10.86
C CYS A 324 -1.14 46.90 11.98
N PHE A 325 -0.65 48.11 12.27
CA PHE A 325 0.32 48.36 13.35
C PHE A 325 -0.22 49.41 14.31
N ASP A 326 -0.33 49.06 15.59
CA ASP A 326 -0.38 50.07 16.65
C ASP A 326 1.06 50.52 16.95
N GLU A 327 1.36 51.78 16.63
CA GLU A 327 2.68 52.38 16.82
C GLU A 327 3.14 52.26 18.29
N LYS A 328 2.21 52.36 19.26
CA LYS A 328 2.55 52.30 20.68
C LYS A 328 2.98 50.90 21.10
N ASP A 329 2.21 49.88 20.71
CA ASP A 329 2.50 48.48 21.03
C ASP A 329 3.79 47.99 20.35
N PHE A 330 4.10 48.47 19.14
CA PHE A 330 5.33 48.12 18.44
C PHE A 330 6.57 48.65 19.16
N PHE A 331 6.56 49.90 19.65
CA PHE A 331 7.72 50.47 20.33
C PHE A 331 7.97 49.84 21.71
N GLU A 332 6.91 49.47 22.43
CA GLU A 332 6.97 48.80 23.74
C GLU A 332 7.30 47.30 23.66
N ALA A 333 7.14 46.68 22.49
CA ALA A 333 7.43 45.26 22.28
C ALA A 333 8.94 44.90 22.42
N SER A 334 9.19 43.69 22.89
CA SER A 334 10.53 43.08 22.93
C SER A 334 11.10 42.87 21.51
N TRP A 335 12.43 42.77 21.38
CA TRP A 335 13.08 42.70 20.06
C TRP A 335 12.61 41.53 19.18
N TYR A 336 12.27 40.38 19.79
CA TYR A 336 11.73 39.23 19.06
C TYR A 336 10.25 39.43 18.66
N MET A 337 9.46 40.13 19.49
CA MET A 337 8.08 40.50 19.13
C MET A 337 8.04 41.55 18.02
N LYS A 338 9.02 42.46 17.95
CA LYS A 338 9.17 43.40 16.84
C LYS A 338 9.42 42.68 15.51
N ILE A 339 10.33 41.70 15.50
CA ILE A 339 10.59 40.87 14.31
C ILE A 339 9.34 40.09 13.91
N PHE A 340 8.64 39.50 14.89
CA PHE A 340 7.38 38.79 14.67
C PHE A 340 6.31 39.69 14.04
N GLN A 341 6.09 40.89 14.58
CA GLN A 341 5.11 41.84 14.06
C GLN A 341 5.47 42.35 12.64
N ILE A 342 6.77 42.55 12.34
CA ILE A 342 7.23 42.88 10.98
C ILE A 342 6.89 41.75 10.00
N CYS A 343 7.13 40.49 10.37
CA CYS A 343 6.80 39.35 9.52
C CYS A 343 5.29 39.16 9.36
N GLN A 344 4.52 39.43 10.42
CA GLN A 344 3.06 39.36 10.44
C GLN A 344 2.42 40.42 9.53
N PHE A 345 3.00 41.61 9.42
CA PHE A 345 2.43 42.72 8.66
C PHE A 345 2.18 42.40 7.19
N SER A 346 3.17 41.82 6.51
CA SER A 346 3.04 41.46 5.09
C SER A 346 1.86 40.51 4.86
N TRP A 347 1.62 39.60 5.81
CA TRP A 347 0.52 38.66 5.77
C TRP A 347 -0.83 39.28 6.14
N MET A 348 -0.87 40.17 7.14
CA MET A 348 -2.10 40.86 7.52
C MET A 348 -2.64 41.76 6.41
N VAL A 349 -1.75 42.41 5.63
CA VAL A 349 -2.17 43.18 4.46
C VAL A 349 -2.87 42.27 3.44
N LEU A 350 -2.29 41.10 3.14
CA LEU A 350 -2.88 40.13 2.21
C LEU A 350 -4.20 39.55 2.72
N LEU A 351 -4.28 39.22 4.01
CA LEU A 351 -5.49 38.72 4.66
C LEU A 351 -6.60 39.78 4.65
N THR A 352 -6.28 41.05 4.93
CA THR A 352 -7.24 42.17 4.95
C THR A 352 -7.77 42.49 3.55
N LEU A 353 -6.91 42.41 2.52
CA LEU A 353 -7.31 42.65 1.13
C LEU A 353 -8.16 41.53 0.54
N SER A 354 -8.05 40.31 1.05
CA SER A 354 -8.76 39.14 0.54
C SER A 354 -9.99 38.78 1.37
N THR A 355 -9.96 39.01 2.68
CA THR A 355 -10.96 38.50 3.63
C THR A 355 -11.85 39.65 4.12
N PRO A 356 -13.16 39.62 3.81
CA PRO A 356 -14.09 40.56 4.42
C PRO A 356 -14.26 40.29 5.91
N LEU A 357 -14.24 41.36 6.71
CA LEU A 357 -14.51 41.31 8.14
C LEU A 357 -15.87 41.94 8.46
N ALA A 358 -16.44 41.48 9.55
CA ALA A 358 -17.71 41.98 10.09
C ALA A 358 -17.61 43.34 10.79
N GLN A 359 -16.44 43.62 11.37
CA GLN A 359 -16.06 44.83 12.10
C GLN A 359 -14.74 45.28 11.46
N PRO A 360 -14.70 46.38 10.69
CA PRO A 360 -14.85 47.79 11.13
C PRO A 360 -16.00 48.55 10.40
N PRO A 361 -16.22 49.87 10.56
CA PRO A 361 -17.27 50.64 9.84
C PRO A 361 -17.25 50.45 8.32
N TRP A 362 -18.38 50.62 7.63
CA TRP A 362 -18.49 50.47 6.16
C TRP A 362 -17.36 51.16 5.39
N CYS A 363 -16.68 50.44 4.50
CA CYS A 363 -15.70 50.99 3.55
C CYS A 363 -16.02 50.51 2.13
N LYS A 364 -16.46 51.43 1.28
CA LYS A 364 -16.84 51.11 -0.10
C LYS A 364 -15.66 50.59 -0.93
N ALA A 365 -14.47 51.20 -0.78
CA ALA A 365 -13.28 50.82 -1.54
C ALA A 365 -12.82 49.39 -1.22
N LEU A 366 -12.73 49.05 0.06
CA LEU A 366 -12.33 47.71 0.50
C LEU A 366 -13.36 46.64 0.07
N THR A 367 -14.65 46.94 0.16
CA THR A 367 -15.73 46.04 -0.30
C THR A 367 -15.64 45.75 -1.80
N LEU A 368 -15.36 46.77 -2.61
CA LEU A 368 -15.18 46.63 -4.06
C LEU A 368 -13.96 45.77 -4.41
N ILE A 369 -12.88 45.88 -3.62
CA ILE A 369 -11.69 45.02 -3.76
C ILE A 369 -12.06 43.57 -3.41
N HIS A 370 -12.78 43.32 -2.31
CA HIS A 370 -13.20 41.97 -1.91
C HIS A 370 -14.06 41.27 -2.98
N LEU A 371 -14.92 41.99 -3.71
CA LEU A 371 -15.71 41.40 -4.80
C LEU A 371 -14.88 40.78 -5.92
N VAL A 372 -13.64 41.25 -6.11
CA VAL A 372 -12.71 40.75 -7.12
C VAL A 372 -11.69 39.81 -6.50
N VAL A 373 -11.06 40.21 -5.40
CA VAL A 373 -9.95 39.47 -4.78
C VAL A 373 -10.43 38.20 -4.08
N SER A 374 -11.54 38.25 -3.33
CA SER A 374 -12.01 37.10 -2.54
C SER A 374 -12.35 35.88 -3.40
N PRO A 375 -13.14 35.99 -4.50
CA PRO A 375 -13.44 34.84 -5.34
C PRO A 375 -12.22 34.28 -6.07
N GLN A 376 -11.32 35.15 -6.52
CA GLN A 376 -10.07 34.73 -7.19
C GLN A 376 -9.12 34.02 -6.22
N PHE A 377 -9.02 34.52 -4.99
CA PHE A 377 -8.29 33.85 -3.93
C PHE A 377 -8.88 32.48 -3.63
N LEU A 378 -10.20 32.32 -3.53
CA LEU A 378 -10.82 31.02 -3.29
C LEU A 378 -10.52 30.02 -4.42
N LEU A 379 -10.52 30.46 -5.68
CA LEU A 379 -10.12 29.62 -6.80
C LEU A 379 -8.65 29.19 -6.71
N PHE A 380 -7.76 30.11 -6.30
CA PHE A 380 -6.36 29.80 -6.04
C PHE A 380 -6.20 28.82 -4.86
N ALA A 381 -6.86 29.10 -3.74
CA ALA A 381 -6.79 28.32 -2.51
C ALA A 381 -7.20 26.87 -2.78
N PHE A 382 -8.33 26.64 -3.45
CA PHE A 382 -8.77 25.29 -3.81
C PHE A 382 -8.12 24.74 -5.09
N GLN A 383 -7.13 25.43 -5.66
CA GLN A 383 -6.41 25.06 -6.88
C GLN A 383 -7.33 24.81 -8.10
N LEU A 384 -8.48 25.50 -8.17
CA LEU A 384 -9.47 25.37 -9.24
C LEU A 384 -9.24 26.36 -10.40
N THR A 385 -8.16 27.14 -10.36
CA THR A 385 -7.92 28.25 -11.30
C THR A 385 -7.91 27.80 -12.76
N THR A 386 -7.23 26.69 -13.07
CA THR A 386 -7.00 26.23 -14.46
C THR A 386 -8.13 25.34 -15.01
N MET A 387 -9.19 25.13 -14.23
CA MET A 387 -10.26 24.21 -14.57
C MET A 387 -11.05 24.66 -15.81
N ASN A 388 -11.27 23.74 -16.74
CA ASN A 388 -12.11 23.96 -17.92
C ASN A 388 -13.56 23.58 -17.62
N ILE A 389 -14.49 24.50 -17.85
CA ILE A 389 -15.92 24.23 -17.67
C ILE A 389 -16.56 23.90 -19.03
N PHE A 390 -17.37 22.85 -19.09
CA PHE A 390 -18.16 22.45 -20.27
C PHE A 390 -17.37 22.04 -21.53
N GLY A 391 -16.07 21.74 -21.41
CA GLY A 391 -15.24 21.34 -22.56
C GLY A 391 -14.99 22.46 -23.59
N VAL A 392 -15.36 23.69 -23.24
CA VAL A 392 -14.96 24.91 -23.95
C VAL A 392 -13.68 25.38 -23.27
N GLY A 393 -12.64 25.79 -24.01
CA GLY A 393 -11.34 26.21 -23.46
C GLY A 393 -11.35 27.48 -22.60
N LEU A 394 -12.49 27.84 -21.99
CA LEU A 394 -12.63 28.95 -21.06
C LEU A 394 -12.36 28.45 -19.63
N GLN A 395 -11.31 28.99 -19.03
CA GLN A 395 -10.87 28.65 -17.67
C GLN A 395 -11.77 29.31 -16.62
N LEU A 396 -12.00 28.63 -15.49
CA LEU A 396 -12.90 29.04 -14.41
C LEU A 396 -12.55 30.43 -13.83
N TRP A 397 -11.26 30.77 -13.73
CA TRP A 397 -10.83 32.10 -13.25
C TRP A 397 -11.38 33.25 -14.09
N ALA A 398 -11.44 33.09 -15.42
CA ALA A 398 -11.90 34.11 -16.35
C ALA A 398 -13.42 34.32 -16.21
N LEU A 399 -14.19 33.24 -16.08
CA LEU A 399 -15.63 33.31 -15.83
C LEU A 399 -15.93 33.99 -14.49
N CYS A 400 -15.18 33.62 -13.44
CA CYS A 400 -15.30 34.25 -12.13
C CYS A 400 -14.98 35.75 -12.19
N LEU A 401 -13.98 36.15 -12.97
CA LEU A 401 -13.61 37.57 -13.15
C LEU A 401 -14.74 38.35 -13.85
N CYS A 402 -15.38 37.77 -14.87
CA CYS A 402 -16.55 38.37 -15.51
C CYS A 402 -17.71 38.59 -14.54
N VAL A 403 -18.02 37.58 -13.70
CA VAL A 403 -19.07 37.70 -12.67
C VAL A 403 -18.71 38.76 -11.63
N SER A 404 -17.47 38.75 -11.14
CA SER A 404 -16.95 39.78 -10.21
C SER A 404 -17.03 41.18 -10.81
N ALA A 405 -16.74 41.36 -12.11
CA ALA A 405 -16.85 42.65 -12.78
C ALA A 405 -18.30 43.18 -12.85
N ILE A 406 -19.27 42.29 -13.11
CA ILE A 406 -20.70 42.65 -13.09
C ILE A 406 -21.13 43.08 -11.69
N LEU A 407 -20.77 42.31 -10.67
CA LEU A 407 -21.07 42.63 -9.27
C LEU A 407 -20.37 43.92 -8.82
N PHE A 408 -19.13 44.15 -9.24
CA PHE A 408 -18.37 45.37 -8.99
C PHE A 408 -19.11 46.60 -9.52
N VAL A 409 -19.55 46.58 -10.79
CA VAL A 409 -20.30 47.69 -11.39
C VAL A 409 -21.64 47.90 -10.68
N LEU A 410 -22.34 46.82 -10.33
CA LEU A 410 -23.62 46.91 -9.63
C LEU A 410 -23.49 47.51 -8.24
N VAL A 411 -22.51 47.08 -7.44
CA VAL A 411 -22.27 47.62 -6.10
C VAL A 411 -21.74 49.05 -6.18
N LEU A 412 -20.88 49.36 -7.16
CA LEU A 412 -20.39 50.71 -7.39
C LEU A 412 -21.54 51.69 -7.68
N ALA A 413 -22.54 51.27 -8.47
CA ALA A 413 -23.69 52.08 -8.87
C ALA A 413 -24.82 52.15 -7.83
N THR A 414 -24.99 51.13 -6.98
CA THR A 414 -26.13 51.03 -6.04
C THR A 414 -25.82 51.47 -4.61
N THR A 415 -24.55 51.62 -4.24
CA THR A 415 -24.13 51.95 -2.86
C THR A 415 -23.48 53.33 -2.77
N SER A 416 -23.71 54.04 -1.66
CA SER A 416 -23.09 55.34 -1.34
C SER A 416 -21.93 55.18 -0.36
N VAL A 417 -21.00 56.15 -0.35
CA VAL A 417 -19.86 56.16 0.59
C VAL A 417 -20.34 56.42 2.03
N ASP A 418 -21.32 57.29 2.20
CA ASP A 418 -21.71 57.83 3.52
C ASP A 418 -22.81 57.00 4.25
N LYS A 419 -23.29 55.91 3.64
CA LYS A 419 -24.40 55.11 4.20
C LYS A 419 -24.11 53.62 4.12
N GLU A 420 -24.04 52.98 5.29
CA GLU A 420 -23.89 51.53 5.42
C GLU A 420 -25.12 50.79 4.82
N PRO A 421 -24.91 49.83 3.90
CA PRO A 421 -25.99 48.98 3.38
C PRO A 421 -26.55 48.00 4.43
N THR A 422 -27.85 47.80 4.45
CA THR A 422 -28.57 47.05 5.51
C THR A 422 -28.11 45.60 5.71
N TYR A 423 -27.75 44.92 4.62
CA TYR A 423 -27.31 43.51 4.67
C TYR A 423 -25.79 43.34 4.58
N TYR A 424 -25.02 44.44 4.47
CA TYR A 424 -23.57 44.41 4.28
C TYR A 424 -22.88 43.55 5.34
N LYS A 425 -23.09 43.85 6.62
CA LYS A 425 -22.47 43.09 7.72
C LYS A 425 -22.74 41.60 7.63
N MET A 426 -23.96 41.18 7.27
CA MET A 426 -24.29 39.75 7.17
C MET A 426 -23.59 39.07 5.98
N ILE A 427 -23.60 39.70 4.81
CA ILE A 427 -22.94 39.17 3.61
C ILE A 427 -21.42 39.15 3.81
N SER A 428 -20.86 40.23 4.36
CA SER A 428 -19.43 40.36 4.69
C SER A 428 -18.99 39.25 5.65
N CYS A 429 -19.74 38.97 6.73
CA CYS A 429 -19.43 37.87 7.66
C CYS A 429 -19.44 36.49 6.97
N CYS A 430 -20.44 36.22 6.12
CA CYS A 430 -20.57 34.91 5.47
C CYS A 430 -19.48 34.71 4.42
N CYS A 431 -19.20 35.72 3.60
CA CYS A 431 -18.09 35.70 2.64
C CYS A 431 -16.75 35.62 3.38
N GLY A 432 -16.60 36.38 4.47
CA GLY A 432 -15.43 36.40 5.33
C GLY A 432 -15.12 35.03 5.89
N PHE A 433 -16.14 34.35 6.45
CA PHE A 433 -16.02 32.98 6.92
C PHE A 433 -15.50 32.03 5.83
N VAL A 434 -16.09 32.05 4.62
CA VAL A 434 -15.67 31.16 3.52
C VAL A 434 -14.22 31.45 3.09
N VAL A 435 -13.83 32.73 3.00
CA VAL A 435 -12.47 33.12 2.63
C VAL A 435 -11.46 32.76 3.73
N SER A 436 -11.81 32.95 5.00
CA SER A 436 -10.98 32.53 6.14
C SER A 436 -10.75 31.02 6.14
N VAL A 437 -11.78 30.21 5.82
CA VAL A 437 -11.64 28.76 5.63
C VAL A 437 -10.68 28.46 4.47
N GLY A 438 -10.76 29.20 3.35
CA GLY A 438 -9.82 29.09 2.24
C GLY A 438 -8.37 29.40 2.62
N TRP A 439 -8.13 30.40 3.47
CA TRP A 439 -6.80 30.71 4.00
C TRP A 439 -6.27 29.62 4.93
N VAL A 440 -7.09 29.15 5.86
CA VAL A 440 -6.72 28.03 6.74
C VAL A 440 -6.37 26.79 5.90
N TYR A 441 -7.15 26.49 4.86
CA TYR A 441 -6.88 25.40 3.93
C TYR A 441 -5.54 25.57 3.20
N ALA A 442 -5.34 26.72 2.54
CA ALA A 442 -4.14 26.97 1.73
C ALA A 442 -2.85 26.88 2.58
N VAL A 443 -2.89 27.46 3.77
CA VAL A 443 -1.74 27.45 4.68
C VAL A 443 -1.48 26.06 5.24
N ALA A 444 -2.53 25.32 5.63
CA ALA A 444 -2.39 23.94 6.10
C ALA A 444 -1.84 23.02 5.00
N ALA A 445 -2.32 23.15 3.75
CA ALA A 445 -1.81 22.36 2.62
C ALA A 445 -0.31 22.61 2.37
N GLU A 446 0.14 23.85 2.49
CA GLU A 446 1.55 24.20 2.36
C GLU A 446 2.40 23.67 3.52
N VAL A 447 1.89 23.75 4.76
CA VAL A 447 2.53 23.16 5.96
C VAL A 447 2.75 21.66 5.77
N VAL A 448 1.72 20.96 5.28
CA VAL A 448 1.77 19.52 4.99
C VAL A 448 2.84 19.21 3.94
N GLY A 449 2.87 19.97 2.83
CA GLY A 449 3.87 19.81 1.78
C GLY A 449 5.31 19.98 2.28
N THR A 450 5.57 21.01 3.10
CA THR A 450 6.91 21.23 3.69
C THR A 450 7.29 20.11 4.67
N VAL A 451 6.35 19.67 5.52
CA VAL A 451 6.62 18.64 6.53
C VAL A 451 6.83 17.26 5.91
N GLN A 452 6.09 16.93 4.84
CA GLN A 452 6.29 15.69 4.09
C GLN A 452 7.68 15.61 3.48
N MET A 453 8.15 16.70 2.86
CA MET A 453 9.52 16.78 2.34
C MET A 453 10.55 16.53 3.45
N LEU A 454 10.39 17.13 4.63
CA LEU A 454 11.30 16.91 5.76
C LEU A 454 11.29 15.44 6.21
N GLY A 455 10.14 14.78 6.15
CA GLY A 455 10.00 13.34 6.41
C GLY A 455 10.76 12.47 5.41
N ILE A 456 10.62 12.75 4.12
CA ILE A 456 11.31 12.05 3.03
C ILE A 456 12.83 12.19 3.16
N ILE A 457 13.33 13.41 3.42
CA ILE A 457 14.76 13.67 3.60
C ILE A 457 15.30 13.02 4.89
N SER A 458 14.50 13.04 5.96
CA SER A 458 14.88 12.43 7.25
C SER A 458 14.77 10.90 7.26
N LYS A 459 14.28 10.27 6.18
CA LYS A 459 14.07 8.82 6.05
C LYS A 459 13.19 8.25 7.16
N LEU A 460 12.21 9.03 7.62
CA LEU A 460 11.15 8.51 8.47
C LEU A 460 10.28 7.57 7.63
N SER A 461 9.75 6.51 8.24
CA SER A 461 8.85 5.62 7.52
C SER A 461 7.63 6.40 7.00
N PRO A 462 7.14 6.12 5.78
CA PRO A 462 5.91 6.70 5.26
C PRO A 462 4.73 6.56 6.24
N GLU A 463 4.75 5.52 7.07
CA GLU A 463 3.76 5.22 8.10
C GLU A 463 3.86 6.17 9.30
N ILE A 464 5.04 6.41 9.89
CA ILE A 464 5.19 7.47 10.92
C ILE A 464 4.78 8.81 10.35
N LEU A 465 5.26 9.10 9.13
CA LEU A 465 5.03 10.36 8.46
C LEU A 465 3.52 10.57 8.28
N GLY A 466 2.80 9.58 7.74
CA GLY A 466 1.35 9.58 7.53
C GLY A 466 0.52 9.64 8.81
N VAL A 467 0.88 8.85 9.81
CA VAL A 467 0.06 8.62 11.02
C VAL A 467 0.27 9.67 12.10
N THR A 468 1.50 10.17 12.27
CA THR A 468 1.83 11.11 13.34
C THR A 468 2.13 12.51 12.81
N VAL A 469 3.00 12.61 11.79
CA VAL A 469 3.55 13.88 11.33
C VAL A 469 2.69 14.53 10.20
N LEU A 470 1.75 13.80 9.63
CA LEU A 470 0.75 14.33 8.69
C LEU A 470 -0.62 14.44 9.38
N GLY A 471 -0.96 13.52 10.28
CA GLY A 471 -2.17 13.60 11.10
C GLY A 471 -2.23 14.83 12.02
N TRP A 472 -1.15 15.19 12.71
CA TRP A 472 -1.08 16.40 13.57
C TRP A 472 -1.09 17.72 12.78
N THR A 473 -0.56 17.75 11.55
CA THR A 473 -0.39 18.96 10.73
C THR A 473 -1.68 19.30 10.01
N ASN A 474 -2.48 18.30 9.66
CA ASN A 474 -3.87 18.53 9.23
C ASN A 474 -4.70 19.13 10.38
N SER A 475 -4.53 18.65 11.61
CA SER A 475 -5.30 19.13 12.78
C SER A 475 -4.64 20.30 13.55
N ILE A 476 -3.57 20.89 13.03
CA ILE A 476 -2.93 22.05 13.69
C ILE A 476 -3.78 23.32 13.56
N GLY A 477 -4.59 23.41 12.49
CA GLY A 477 -5.62 24.43 12.35
C GLY A 477 -6.66 24.37 13.46
N ASP A 478 -7.10 23.17 13.85
CA ASP A 478 -8.01 22.95 14.99
C ASP A 478 -7.41 23.44 16.30
N LEU A 479 -6.15 23.06 16.59
CA LEU A 479 -5.46 23.49 17.81
C LEU A 479 -5.46 25.01 17.95
N VAL A 480 -5.10 25.69 16.87
CA VAL A 480 -4.95 27.14 16.83
C VAL A 480 -6.32 27.82 16.96
N ALA A 481 -7.31 27.40 16.17
CA ALA A 481 -8.66 27.96 16.19
C ALA A 481 -9.35 27.77 17.55
N ASP A 482 -9.31 26.57 18.12
CA ASP A 482 -9.94 26.28 19.41
C ASP A 482 -9.23 26.97 20.58
N THR A 483 -7.89 27.09 20.51
CA THR A 483 -7.10 27.84 21.49
C THR A 483 -7.41 29.34 21.44
N SER A 484 -7.54 29.91 20.25
CA SER A 484 -7.93 31.32 20.07
C SER A 484 -9.33 31.56 20.63
N LEU A 485 -10.32 30.75 20.26
CA LEU A 485 -11.68 30.84 20.81
C LEU A 485 -11.69 30.74 22.33
N ALA A 486 -10.87 29.86 22.91
CA ALA A 486 -10.74 29.75 24.37
C ALA A 486 -10.16 31.01 25.01
N LYS A 487 -9.12 31.61 24.41
CA LYS A 487 -8.51 32.87 24.87
C LYS A 487 -9.48 34.06 24.78
N GLN A 488 -10.33 34.08 23.77
CA GLN A 488 -11.39 35.08 23.58
C GLN A 488 -12.59 34.89 24.55
N GLY A 489 -12.53 33.90 25.46
CA GLY A 489 -13.59 33.64 26.44
C GLY A 489 -14.73 32.74 25.92
N TYR A 490 -14.57 32.14 24.74
CA TYR A 490 -15.51 31.20 24.12
C TYR A 490 -15.12 29.74 24.35
N SER A 491 -14.57 29.38 25.53
CA SER A 491 -14.03 28.04 25.80
C SER A 491 -15.06 26.91 25.70
N GLN A 492 -16.36 27.17 25.94
CA GLN A 492 -17.43 26.19 25.72
C GLN A 492 -17.64 25.89 24.24
N MET A 493 -17.46 26.88 23.38
CA MET A 493 -17.54 26.73 21.93
C MET A 493 -16.36 25.93 21.39
N ALA A 494 -15.15 26.26 21.86
CA ALA A 494 -13.92 25.54 21.53
C ALA A 494 -13.98 24.06 21.92
N LEU A 495 -14.40 23.72 23.14
CA LEU A 495 -14.53 22.30 23.55
C LEU A 495 -15.63 21.56 22.77
N ALA A 496 -16.72 22.24 22.42
CA ALA A 496 -17.77 21.65 21.61
C ALA A 496 -17.30 21.38 20.17
N ALA A 497 -16.44 22.25 19.62
CA ALA A 497 -15.78 22.07 18.33
C ALA A 497 -14.74 20.94 18.38
N ALA A 498 -13.85 20.90 19.38
CA ALA A 498 -12.83 19.86 19.53
C ALA A 498 -13.40 18.44 19.63
N PHE A 499 -14.58 18.25 20.24
CA PHE A 499 -15.26 16.94 20.21
C PHE A 499 -16.12 16.74 18.96
N GLY A 500 -16.65 17.81 18.37
CA GLY A 500 -17.55 17.77 17.22
C GLY A 500 -16.84 17.60 15.88
N GLY A 501 -15.62 18.14 15.73
CA GLY A 501 -14.81 18.11 14.52
C GLY A 501 -14.41 16.69 14.11
N PRO A 502 -13.72 15.92 14.97
CA PRO A 502 -13.37 14.53 14.67
C PRO A 502 -14.60 13.65 14.38
N LEU A 503 -15.69 13.87 15.12
CA LEU A 503 -16.97 13.19 14.88
C LEU A 503 -17.54 13.53 13.50
N PHE A 504 -17.52 14.80 13.12
CA PHE A 504 -18.01 15.27 11.83
C PHE A 504 -17.16 14.71 10.67
N ASN A 505 -15.84 14.73 10.80
CA ASN A 505 -14.91 14.18 9.82
C ASN A 505 -15.11 12.66 9.64
N LEU A 506 -15.33 11.92 10.73
CA LEU A 506 -15.62 10.49 10.66
C LEU A 506 -17.01 10.22 10.04
N LEU A 507 -18.07 10.91 10.47
CA LEU A 507 -19.42 10.59 10.00
C LEU A 507 -19.68 11.06 8.56
N VAL A 508 -19.26 12.29 8.24
CA VAL A 508 -19.53 12.92 6.94
C VAL A 508 -18.35 12.75 5.99
N GLY A 509 -17.11 12.94 6.46
CA GLY A 509 -15.93 12.77 5.63
C GLY A 509 -15.75 11.35 5.14
N PHE A 510 -15.71 10.36 6.04
CA PHE A 510 -15.64 8.96 5.63
C PHE A 510 -16.93 8.50 4.94
N GLY A 511 -18.08 8.80 5.57
CA GLY A 511 -19.39 8.34 5.10
C GLY A 511 -19.72 8.80 3.67
N LEU A 512 -19.49 10.08 3.34
CA LEU A 512 -19.81 10.61 2.02
C LEU A 512 -18.82 10.14 0.95
N SER A 513 -17.52 10.19 1.24
CA SER A 513 -16.44 9.85 0.29
C SER A 513 -16.57 8.41 -0.23
N PHE A 514 -16.68 7.44 0.68
CA PHE A 514 -16.76 6.04 0.29
C PHE A 514 -18.16 5.62 -0.18
N THR A 515 -19.23 6.31 0.24
CA THR A 515 -20.55 6.12 -0.39
C THR A 515 -20.51 6.50 -1.87
N ILE A 516 -19.86 7.62 -2.22
CA ILE A 516 -19.71 8.03 -3.62
C ILE A 516 -18.84 7.03 -4.40
N ALA A 517 -17.72 6.57 -3.85
CA ALA A 517 -16.84 5.60 -4.51
C ALA A 517 -17.55 4.27 -4.81
N VAL A 518 -18.29 3.71 -3.82
CA VAL A 518 -19.03 2.46 -4.00
C VAL A 518 -20.20 2.63 -4.98
N LEU A 519 -20.88 3.80 -4.97
CA LEU A 519 -21.94 4.11 -5.95
C LEU A 519 -21.42 4.23 -7.39
N GLN A 520 -20.16 4.59 -7.57
CA GLN A 520 -19.48 4.60 -8.88
C GLN A 520 -19.08 3.20 -9.36
N GLY A 521 -19.33 2.15 -8.57
CA GLY A 521 -19.03 0.76 -8.91
C GLY A 521 -17.61 0.31 -8.58
N LYS A 522 -16.87 1.11 -7.79
CA LYS A 522 -15.49 0.78 -7.38
C LYS A 522 -15.48 -0.20 -6.21
N THR A 523 -14.54 -1.14 -6.21
CA THR A 523 -14.28 -2.03 -5.08
C THR A 523 -13.30 -1.37 -4.12
N VAL A 524 -13.72 -1.17 -2.87
CA VAL A 524 -12.92 -0.51 -1.82
C VAL A 524 -12.41 -1.59 -0.86
N ASP A 525 -11.10 -1.80 -0.86
CA ASP A 525 -10.45 -2.76 0.05
C ASP A 525 -10.12 -2.11 1.40
N ILE A 526 -10.29 -2.90 2.47
CA ILE A 526 -10.02 -2.49 3.84
C ILE A 526 -8.68 -3.10 4.26
N ASP A 527 -7.60 -2.31 4.13
CA ASP A 527 -6.28 -2.70 4.60
C ASP A 527 -6.04 -2.21 6.03
N VAL A 528 -5.91 -3.16 6.98
CA VAL A 528 -5.79 -2.87 8.42
C VAL A 528 -4.50 -3.43 8.98
N ASP A 529 -3.50 -2.58 9.06
CA ASP A 529 -2.25 -2.87 9.74
C ASP A 529 -2.37 -2.82 11.26
N ILE A 530 -1.39 -3.45 11.93
CA ILE A 530 -1.27 -3.46 13.39
C ILE A 530 -1.27 -2.04 13.96
N GLU A 531 -0.64 -1.08 13.27
CA GLU A 531 -0.57 0.32 13.66
C GLU A 531 -1.95 0.99 13.66
N LYS A 532 -2.73 0.79 12.58
CA LYS A 532 -4.11 1.30 12.44
C LYS A 532 -5.00 0.74 13.54
N LEU A 533 -4.80 -0.53 13.90
CA LEU A 533 -5.49 -1.18 15.01
C LEU A 533 -5.12 -0.59 16.38
N PHE A 534 -3.84 -0.28 16.62
CA PHE A 534 -3.38 0.43 17.82
C PHE A 534 -4.03 1.81 17.92
N MET A 535 -4.06 2.59 16.84
CA MET A 535 -4.69 3.92 16.81
C MET A 535 -6.17 3.85 17.16
N TYR A 536 -6.90 2.91 16.54
CA TYR A 536 -8.30 2.67 16.86
C TYR A 536 -8.49 2.33 18.35
N GLY A 537 -7.63 1.48 18.91
CA GLY A 537 -7.66 1.11 20.33
C GLY A 537 -7.43 2.32 21.26
N PHE A 538 -6.40 3.11 21.02
CA PHE A 538 -6.10 4.31 21.82
C PHE A 538 -7.19 5.39 21.70
N MET A 539 -7.78 5.55 20.51
CA MET A 539 -8.93 6.44 20.31
C MET A 539 -10.13 6.01 21.15
N CYS A 540 -10.44 4.72 21.15
CA CYS A 540 -11.50 4.18 22.00
C CYS A 540 -11.20 4.48 23.48
N VAL A 541 -9.99 4.20 23.96
CA VAL A 541 -9.60 4.50 25.35
C VAL A 541 -9.76 5.98 25.69
N SER A 542 -9.32 6.88 24.80
CA SER A 542 -9.44 8.33 24.98
C SER A 542 -10.91 8.78 25.07
N VAL A 543 -11.75 8.42 24.10
CA VAL A 543 -13.14 8.91 24.02
C VAL A 543 -14.04 8.28 25.09
N PHE A 544 -13.96 6.95 25.27
CA PHE A 544 -14.73 6.27 26.33
C PHE A 544 -14.26 6.69 27.74
N GLY A 545 -12.95 6.85 27.92
CA GLY A 545 -12.35 7.35 29.16
C GLY A 545 -12.82 8.77 29.47
N SER A 546 -12.80 9.66 28.47
CA SER A 546 -13.29 11.03 28.59
C SER A 546 -14.76 11.10 28.98
N LEU A 547 -15.63 10.30 28.33
CA LEU A 547 -17.05 10.24 28.67
C LEU A 547 -17.26 9.79 30.11
N THR A 548 -16.54 8.75 30.53
CA THR A 548 -16.63 8.19 31.88
C THR A 548 -16.17 9.20 32.94
N ILE A 549 -14.99 9.80 32.74
CA ILE A 549 -14.41 10.76 33.68
C ILE A 549 -15.28 12.02 33.79
N LEU A 550 -15.78 12.55 32.67
CA LEU A 550 -16.64 13.73 32.67
C LEU A 550 -17.98 13.47 33.38
N VAL A 551 -18.56 12.27 33.22
CA VAL A 551 -19.78 11.89 33.96
C VAL A 551 -19.50 11.76 35.46
N LEU A 552 -18.41 11.08 35.85
CA LEU A 552 -18.02 10.90 37.26
C LEU A 552 -17.67 12.23 37.95
N SER A 553 -17.05 13.15 37.22
CA SER A 553 -16.69 14.49 37.70
C SER A 553 -17.84 15.51 37.62
N ARG A 554 -19.06 15.06 37.29
CA ARG A 554 -20.25 15.93 37.12
C ARG A 554 -19.99 17.10 36.16
N PHE A 555 -19.31 16.81 35.04
CA PHE A 555 -19.00 17.76 33.96
C PHE A 555 -18.12 18.95 34.38
N ARG A 556 -17.37 18.81 35.48
CA ARG A 556 -16.35 19.79 35.89
C ARG A 556 -15.00 19.39 35.34
N THR A 557 -14.43 20.21 34.46
CA THR A 557 -13.07 19.99 33.98
C THR A 557 -12.06 20.43 35.04
N ASN A 558 -11.00 19.65 35.22
CA ASN A 558 -9.91 19.95 36.14
C ASN A 558 -8.57 19.75 35.41
N LYS A 559 -7.52 20.43 35.88
CA LYS A 559 -6.16 20.33 35.35
C LYS A 559 -5.67 18.87 35.32
N TYR A 560 -6.07 18.03 36.28
CA TYR A 560 -5.71 16.60 36.29
C TYR A 560 -6.31 15.81 35.12
N TYR A 561 -7.54 16.13 34.70
CA TYR A 561 -8.13 15.52 33.52
C TYR A 561 -7.38 15.93 32.26
N ALA A 562 -6.97 17.20 32.16
CA ALA A 562 -6.14 17.67 31.06
C ALA A 562 -4.76 16.97 31.02
N MET A 563 -4.09 16.84 32.17
CA MET A 563 -2.81 16.12 32.28
C MET A 563 -2.94 14.63 31.94
N LEU A 564 -4.05 13.98 32.30
CA LEU A 564 -4.31 12.59 31.96
C LEU A 564 -4.41 12.39 30.44
N LEU A 565 -5.14 13.26 29.74
CA LEU A 565 -5.26 13.20 28.27
C LEU A 565 -3.91 13.39 27.57
N LEU A 566 -3.09 14.35 28.04
CA LEU A 566 -1.72 14.52 27.53
C LEU A 566 -0.85 13.29 27.81
N CYS A 567 -1.03 12.62 28.95
CA CYS A 567 -0.33 11.37 29.27
C CYS A 567 -0.77 10.23 28.34
N VAL A 568 -2.06 10.11 28.02
CA VAL A 568 -2.56 9.14 27.03
C VAL A 568 -1.93 9.39 25.66
N TYR A 569 -1.80 10.64 25.23
CA TYR A 569 -1.11 10.98 23.97
C TYR A 569 0.37 10.60 24.01
N PHE A 570 1.07 10.90 25.10
CA PHE A 570 2.47 10.52 25.25
C PHE A 570 2.67 9.00 25.22
N LEU A 571 1.81 8.24 25.91
CA LEU A 571 1.84 6.78 25.88
C LEU A 571 1.54 6.23 24.49
N PHE A 572 0.59 6.85 23.77
CA PHE A 572 0.31 6.53 22.38
C PHE A 572 1.55 6.73 21.49
N MET A 573 2.22 7.89 21.58
CA MET A 573 3.44 8.16 20.81
C MET A 573 4.57 7.18 21.14
N VAL A 574 4.78 6.86 22.42
CA VAL A 574 5.77 5.86 22.84
C VAL A 574 5.41 4.47 22.32
N ALA A 575 4.15 4.07 22.39
CA ALA A 575 3.69 2.77 21.89
C ALA A 575 3.85 2.65 20.37
N LEU A 576 3.61 3.73 19.63
CA LEU A 576 3.77 3.79 18.17
C LEU A 576 5.24 3.65 17.77
N ILE A 577 6.12 4.43 18.40
CA ILE A 577 7.58 4.36 18.17
C ILE A 577 8.14 3.00 18.59
N LEU A 578 7.67 2.43 19.70
CA LEU A 578 8.08 1.10 20.15
C LEU A 578 7.58 0.00 19.22
N CYS A 579 6.34 0.09 18.74
CA CYS A 579 5.79 -0.84 17.76
C CYS A 579 6.70 -0.85 16.54
N GLU A 580 6.99 0.30 15.97
CA GLU A 580 7.84 0.36 14.80
C GLU A 580 9.28 -0.07 15.08
N THR A 581 9.94 0.40 16.15
CA THR A 581 11.33 0.00 16.43
C THR A 581 11.48 -1.49 16.76
N VAL A 582 10.53 -2.08 17.49
CA VAL A 582 10.55 -3.51 17.85
C VAL A 582 10.05 -4.39 16.70
N PHE A 583 9.08 -3.93 15.90
CA PHE A 583 8.58 -4.66 14.74
C PHE A 583 9.39 -4.40 13.46
N SER A 584 10.21 -3.36 13.36
CA SER A 584 11.09 -3.06 12.21
C SER A 584 12.42 -3.82 12.27
N ASP A 585 13.00 -4.00 13.46
CA ASP A 585 14.10 -4.99 13.66
C ASP A 585 13.60 -6.43 13.48
N ASN A 586 12.32 -6.66 13.79
CA ASN A 586 11.62 -7.88 13.39
C ASN A 586 11.09 -7.83 11.96
N ALA A 587 11.08 -6.73 11.21
CA ALA A 587 10.65 -6.71 9.79
C ALA A 587 11.84 -6.92 8.85
N GLN A 588 13.05 -6.56 9.28
CA GLN A 588 14.28 -7.00 8.61
C GLN A 588 14.65 -8.45 8.96
N SER A 589 14.08 -9.04 10.03
CA SER A 589 14.33 -10.44 10.43
C SER A 589 13.12 -11.39 10.34
N ILE A 590 11.89 -10.89 10.26
CA ILE A 590 10.75 -11.56 9.62
C ILE A 590 10.96 -11.32 8.14
N THR A 591 11.79 -12.17 7.56
CA THR A 591 11.52 -12.66 6.21
C THR A 591 10.01 -12.81 6.12
N MET A 592 9.32 -12.01 5.29
CA MET A 592 8.02 -12.43 4.76
C MET A 592 8.25 -13.87 4.35
N SER A 593 7.72 -14.83 5.12
CA SER A 593 7.97 -16.22 4.83
C SER A 593 7.27 -16.42 3.51
N GLN A 594 8.05 -16.50 2.43
CA GLN A 594 7.56 -16.65 1.07
C GLN A 594 6.43 -17.67 1.12
N PRO A 595 5.22 -17.34 0.63
CA PRO A 595 4.05 -18.21 0.79
C PRO A 595 4.42 -19.63 0.40
N LYS A 596 4.17 -20.58 1.31
CA LYS A 596 4.60 -21.96 1.11
C LYS A 596 3.77 -22.59 -0.01
N VAL A 597 4.46 -23.34 -0.86
CA VAL A 597 3.86 -24.05 -1.99
C VAL A 597 4.05 -25.54 -1.79
N TYR A 598 2.99 -26.29 -2.06
CA TYR A 598 2.96 -27.72 -1.83
C TYR A 598 2.54 -28.45 -3.10
N VAL A 599 3.23 -29.54 -3.40
CA VAL A 599 2.79 -30.53 -4.38
C VAL A 599 1.88 -31.52 -3.67
N ILE A 600 0.64 -31.64 -4.12
CA ILE A 600 -0.36 -32.55 -3.52
C ILE A 600 -0.75 -33.73 -4.41
N GLY A 601 -0.46 -33.65 -5.70
CA GLY A 601 -0.71 -34.72 -6.66
C GLY A 601 0.37 -34.78 -7.73
N VAL A 602 0.79 -35.99 -8.09
CA VAL A 602 1.81 -36.24 -9.12
C VAL A 602 1.42 -37.41 -10.01
N GLY A 603 1.74 -37.31 -11.30
CA GLY A 603 1.42 -38.35 -12.29
C GLY A 603 2.43 -38.38 -13.42
N MET A 604 2.68 -39.57 -13.98
CA MET A 604 3.52 -39.71 -15.17
C MET A 604 3.20 -40.98 -15.98
N THR A 605 3.36 -40.88 -17.29
CA THR A 605 3.30 -42.04 -18.18
C THR A 605 4.56 -42.88 -18.08
N PRO A 606 4.53 -44.18 -18.45
CA PRO A 606 5.76 -44.91 -18.72
C PRO A 606 6.54 -44.19 -19.82
N PHE A 607 7.83 -44.00 -19.62
CA PHE A 607 8.69 -43.50 -20.67
C PHE A 607 9.01 -44.65 -21.62
N THR A 608 8.78 -44.42 -22.90
CA THR A 608 8.82 -45.49 -23.91
C THR A 608 9.69 -45.09 -25.06
N ARG A 609 10.18 -46.08 -25.80
CA ARG A 609 10.92 -45.83 -27.04
C ARG A 609 10.01 -45.04 -28.01
N PRO A 610 10.54 -44.04 -28.73
CA PRO A 610 9.72 -43.25 -29.63
C PRO A 610 8.92 -44.09 -30.62
N GLY A 611 7.61 -43.84 -30.68
CA GLY A 611 6.65 -44.56 -31.53
C GLY A 611 6.21 -45.94 -31.03
N SER A 612 6.66 -46.41 -29.87
CA SER A 612 6.27 -47.73 -29.35
C SER A 612 4.97 -47.74 -28.55
N SER A 613 4.53 -46.59 -28.03
CA SER A 613 3.29 -46.48 -27.23
C SER A 613 2.02 -46.43 -28.08
N GLY A 614 2.13 -46.07 -29.37
CA GLY A 614 0.99 -45.80 -30.25
C GLY A 614 0.21 -44.52 -29.94
N LYS A 615 0.59 -43.78 -28.88
CA LYS A 615 -0.08 -42.57 -28.41
C LYS A 615 0.58 -41.31 -28.95
N ASP A 616 -0.21 -40.25 -29.13
CA ASP A 616 0.29 -38.91 -29.40
C ASP A 616 0.42 -38.06 -28.12
N TYR A 617 1.10 -36.90 -28.21
CA TYR A 617 1.37 -36.05 -27.05
C TYR A 617 0.11 -35.62 -26.27
N PRO A 618 -1.06 -35.32 -26.88
CA PRO A 618 -2.24 -34.96 -26.10
C PRO A 618 -2.75 -36.12 -25.23
N GLU A 619 -2.66 -37.36 -25.72
CA GLU A 619 -3.06 -38.56 -24.97
C GLU A 619 -2.09 -38.85 -23.83
N LEU A 620 -0.79 -38.68 -24.08
CA LEU A 620 0.24 -38.84 -23.03
C LEU A 620 0.04 -37.81 -21.91
N VAL A 621 -0.21 -36.55 -22.26
CA VAL A 621 -0.47 -35.48 -21.29
C VAL A 621 -1.76 -35.75 -20.52
N LYS A 622 -2.83 -36.16 -21.20
CA LYS A 622 -4.09 -36.54 -20.57
C LYS A 622 -3.88 -37.61 -19.51
N ASP A 623 -3.18 -38.69 -19.82
CA ASP A 623 -2.90 -39.76 -18.86
C ASP A 623 -2.13 -39.24 -17.63
N ALA A 624 -1.07 -38.47 -17.86
CA ALA A 624 -0.24 -37.93 -16.77
C ALA A 624 -1.01 -36.95 -15.87
N VAL A 625 -1.81 -36.06 -16.45
CA VAL A 625 -2.59 -35.06 -15.72
C VAL A 625 -3.75 -35.73 -14.97
N LEU A 626 -4.43 -36.71 -15.57
CA LEU A 626 -5.47 -37.47 -14.86
C LEU A 626 -4.89 -38.26 -13.69
N ASP A 627 -3.71 -38.88 -13.84
CA ASP A 627 -3.00 -39.51 -12.73
C ASP A 627 -2.71 -38.50 -11.60
N ALA A 628 -2.22 -37.31 -11.93
CA ALA A 628 -1.91 -36.26 -10.95
C ALA A 628 -3.15 -35.70 -10.24
N LEU A 629 -4.25 -35.49 -10.99
CA LEU A 629 -5.53 -35.02 -10.45
C LEU A 629 -6.18 -36.09 -9.54
N ASN A 630 -6.16 -37.35 -9.97
CA ASN A 630 -6.65 -38.47 -9.16
C ASN A 630 -5.84 -38.61 -7.86
N ASP A 631 -4.52 -38.44 -7.93
CA ASP A 631 -3.63 -38.44 -6.76
C ASP A 631 -3.88 -37.25 -5.81
N ALA A 632 -4.24 -36.08 -6.36
CA ALA A 632 -4.64 -34.91 -5.59
C ALA A 632 -6.07 -34.99 -5.03
N GLY A 633 -6.92 -35.89 -5.58
CA GLY A 633 -8.35 -35.93 -5.28
C GLY A 633 -9.13 -34.74 -5.88
N LEU A 634 -8.66 -34.17 -6.98
CA LEU A 634 -9.22 -32.97 -7.63
C LEU A 634 -9.74 -33.27 -9.03
N GLN A 635 -10.58 -32.37 -9.54
CA GLN A 635 -11.04 -32.34 -10.92
C GLN A 635 -10.31 -31.25 -11.71
N TYR A 636 -10.24 -31.39 -13.03
CA TYR A 636 -9.56 -30.42 -13.88
C TYR A 636 -10.14 -28.99 -13.77
N LYS A 637 -11.43 -28.87 -13.46
CA LYS A 637 -12.11 -27.58 -13.22
C LYS A 637 -11.62 -26.84 -11.97
N ASP A 638 -10.96 -27.55 -11.04
CA ASP A 638 -10.43 -26.96 -9.82
C ASP A 638 -9.06 -26.31 -10.06
N VAL A 639 -8.39 -26.62 -11.18
CA VAL A 639 -7.16 -25.98 -11.61
C VAL A 639 -7.48 -24.58 -12.10
N GLN A 640 -6.74 -23.58 -11.62
CA GLN A 640 -6.96 -22.17 -11.96
C GLN A 640 -5.99 -21.65 -13.01
N GLN A 641 -4.77 -22.21 -13.09
CA GLN A 641 -3.78 -21.92 -14.12
C GLN A 641 -2.94 -23.17 -14.44
N ALA A 642 -2.34 -23.21 -15.63
CA ALA A 642 -1.42 -24.27 -16.01
C ALA A 642 -0.15 -23.77 -16.70
N THR A 643 0.98 -24.42 -16.41
CA THR A 643 2.26 -24.22 -17.10
C THR A 643 2.64 -25.54 -17.77
N VAL A 644 3.08 -25.48 -19.03
CA VAL A 644 3.33 -26.67 -19.84
C VAL A 644 4.70 -26.60 -20.51
N GLY A 645 5.58 -27.52 -20.15
CA GLY A 645 6.95 -27.64 -20.67
C GLY A 645 7.07 -28.64 -21.83
N TYR A 646 7.51 -28.21 -23.00
CA TYR A 646 7.85 -29.09 -24.13
C TYR A 646 8.92 -28.43 -25.00
N LEU A 647 9.69 -29.24 -25.74
CA LEU A 647 10.68 -28.71 -26.69
C LEU A 647 10.24 -28.88 -28.14
N PHE A 648 9.69 -30.04 -28.51
CA PHE A 648 9.29 -30.33 -29.89
C PHE A 648 7.78 -30.20 -30.06
N GLY A 649 7.37 -29.10 -30.69
CA GLY A 649 5.98 -28.81 -30.99
C GLY A 649 5.83 -27.41 -31.59
N GLY A 650 4.69 -27.15 -32.24
CA GLY A 650 4.33 -25.80 -32.66
C GLY A 650 3.97 -24.91 -31.48
N THR A 651 3.57 -23.67 -31.78
CA THR A 651 2.97 -22.79 -30.76
C THR A 651 1.72 -23.44 -30.18
N CYS A 652 1.45 -23.18 -28.90
CA CYS A 652 0.24 -23.59 -28.20
C CYS A 652 0.00 -25.12 -28.10
N CYS A 653 1.05 -25.94 -28.16
CA CYS A 653 0.88 -27.39 -27.96
C CYS A 653 0.40 -27.72 -26.54
N GLY A 654 0.71 -26.91 -25.52
CA GLY A 654 0.20 -27.09 -24.17
C GLY A 654 -1.32 -26.92 -24.07
N GLN A 655 -1.88 -25.89 -24.72
CA GLN A 655 -3.34 -25.75 -24.86
C GLN A 655 -3.92 -26.97 -25.57
N ARG A 656 -3.35 -27.35 -26.72
CA ARG A 656 -3.82 -28.50 -27.48
C ARG A 656 -3.79 -29.78 -26.66
N ALA A 657 -2.77 -29.98 -25.82
CA ALA A 657 -2.65 -31.14 -24.96
C ALA A 657 -3.69 -31.15 -23.83
N LEU A 658 -3.91 -30.01 -23.16
CA LEU A 658 -4.85 -29.91 -22.05
C LEU A 658 -6.32 -29.88 -22.48
N TYR A 659 -6.63 -29.45 -23.71
CA TYR A 659 -8.00 -29.45 -24.25
C TYR A 659 -8.61 -30.86 -24.41
N GLU A 660 -7.81 -31.94 -24.42
CA GLU A 660 -8.31 -33.32 -24.36
C GLU A 660 -8.90 -33.72 -22.99
N ILE A 661 -8.65 -32.89 -21.98
CA ILE A 661 -9.13 -33.05 -20.61
C ILE A 661 -10.36 -32.17 -20.38
N GLY A 662 -10.31 -30.90 -20.80
CA GLY A 662 -11.47 -30.01 -20.75
C GLY A 662 -11.18 -28.57 -21.20
N PHE A 663 -12.25 -27.82 -21.49
CA PHE A 663 -12.21 -26.40 -21.86
C PHE A 663 -12.69 -25.52 -20.70
N THR A 664 -11.79 -25.17 -19.79
CA THR A 664 -12.11 -24.38 -18.59
C THR A 664 -11.88 -22.88 -18.74
N GLY A 665 -11.19 -22.45 -19.82
CA GLY A 665 -10.83 -21.05 -20.04
C GLY A 665 -9.67 -20.55 -19.18
N ILE A 666 -9.00 -21.44 -18.44
CA ILE A 666 -7.88 -21.07 -17.57
C ILE A 666 -6.66 -20.59 -18.38
N PRO A 667 -5.84 -19.70 -17.81
CA PRO A 667 -4.55 -19.36 -18.39
C PRO A 667 -3.65 -20.60 -18.55
N ILE A 668 -3.07 -20.79 -19.74
CA ILE A 668 -2.12 -21.86 -20.06
C ILE A 668 -0.84 -21.26 -20.66
N MET A 669 0.30 -21.37 -19.97
CA MET A 669 1.60 -20.91 -20.45
C MET A 669 2.40 -22.06 -21.03
N ASN A 670 2.97 -21.86 -22.22
CA ASN A 670 3.90 -22.80 -22.84
C ASN A 670 5.32 -22.32 -22.58
N VAL A 671 6.14 -23.14 -21.93
CA VAL A 671 7.52 -22.78 -21.55
C VAL A 671 8.52 -23.76 -22.12
N ASN A 672 9.70 -23.27 -22.51
CA ASN A 672 10.81 -24.11 -22.93
C ASN A 672 12.15 -23.52 -22.46
N ASN A 673 13.05 -24.39 -22.04
CA ASN A 673 14.43 -24.11 -21.62
C ASN A 673 15.28 -25.37 -21.88
N ALA A 674 15.24 -25.87 -23.12
CA ALA A 674 15.84 -27.13 -23.51
C ALA A 674 15.44 -28.28 -22.55
N CYS A 675 16.41 -29.04 -22.03
CA CYS A 675 16.16 -30.17 -21.13
C CYS A 675 15.64 -29.77 -19.73
N ALA A 676 15.68 -28.47 -19.38
CA ALA A 676 15.10 -27.92 -18.15
C ALA A 676 13.65 -27.45 -18.29
N SER A 677 13.00 -27.67 -19.44
CA SER A 677 11.62 -27.19 -19.71
C SER A 677 10.59 -27.66 -18.69
N GLY A 678 10.64 -28.94 -18.27
CA GLY A 678 9.72 -29.46 -17.25
C GLY A 678 9.89 -28.82 -15.89
N SER A 679 11.14 -28.57 -15.47
CA SER A 679 11.39 -27.87 -14.20
C SER A 679 11.13 -26.37 -14.29
N THR A 680 11.22 -25.79 -15.49
CA THR A 680 10.79 -24.41 -15.75
C THR A 680 9.27 -24.28 -15.61
N SER A 681 8.51 -25.28 -16.06
CA SER A 681 7.06 -25.37 -15.81
C SER A 681 6.78 -25.45 -14.30
N LEU A 682 7.46 -26.32 -13.55
CA LEU A 682 7.34 -26.37 -12.09
C LEU A 682 7.71 -25.03 -11.42
N PHE A 683 8.79 -24.38 -11.87
CA PHE A 683 9.24 -23.09 -11.35
C PHE A 683 8.19 -22.00 -11.54
N MET A 684 7.65 -21.88 -12.75
CA MET A 684 6.60 -20.91 -13.04
C MET A 684 5.31 -21.22 -12.27
N ALA A 685 4.94 -22.50 -12.16
CA ALA A 685 3.77 -22.90 -11.36
C ALA A 685 3.94 -22.54 -9.88
N ARG A 686 5.13 -22.76 -9.32
CA ARG A 686 5.47 -22.34 -7.97
C ARG A 686 5.34 -20.81 -7.83
N GLN A 687 5.91 -20.03 -8.74
CA GLN A 687 5.83 -18.56 -8.71
C GLN A 687 4.38 -18.04 -8.78
N ILE A 688 3.53 -18.67 -9.59
CA ILE A 688 2.10 -18.32 -9.66
C ILE A 688 1.40 -18.55 -8.30
N VAL A 689 1.70 -19.65 -7.61
CA VAL A 689 1.15 -19.90 -6.27
C VAL A 689 1.77 -18.97 -5.22
N GLN A 690 3.08 -18.74 -5.28
CA GLN A 690 3.81 -17.88 -4.33
C GLN A 690 3.37 -16.41 -4.40
N SER A 691 3.03 -15.93 -5.60
CA SER A 691 2.52 -14.57 -5.82
C SER A 691 1.08 -14.38 -5.36
N GLY A 692 0.35 -15.46 -5.05
CA GLY A 692 -1.08 -15.39 -4.71
C GLY A 692 -2.01 -15.32 -5.93
N ASN A 693 -1.47 -15.40 -7.15
CA ASN A 693 -2.26 -15.33 -8.39
C ASN A 693 -3.17 -16.56 -8.61
N ALA A 694 -2.87 -17.69 -7.98
CA ALA A 694 -3.74 -18.87 -7.94
C ALA A 694 -3.44 -19.77 -6.73
N ASP A 695 -4.48 -20.41 -6.21
CA ASP A 695 -4.41 -21.41 -5.14
C ASP A 695 -4.15 -22.83 -5.66
N VAL A 696 -4.52 -23.15 -6.91
CA VAL A 696 -4.36 -24.49 -7.52
C VAL A 696 -3.80 -24.35 -8.95
N VAL A 697 -2.57 -24.83 -9.16
CA VAL A 697 -1.85 -24.70 -10.43
C VAL A 697 -1.35 -26.05 -10.92
N LEU A 698 -1.53 -26.32 -12.21
CA LEU A 698 -1.02 -27.52 -12.88
C LEU A 698 0.33 -27.22 -13.54
N ALA A 699 1.38 -27.95 -13.17
CA ALA A 699 2.62 -28.03 -13.94
C ALA A 699 2.64 -29.33 -14.74
N ALA A 700 2.78 -29.25 -16.06
CA ALA A 700 2.87 -30.43 -16.93
C ALA A 700 4.08 -30.34 -17.85
N GLY A 701 4.60 -31.49 -18.25
CA GLY A 701 5.66 -31.57 -19.23
C GLY A 701 5.52 -32.81 -20.09
N PHE A 702 5.84 -32.69 -21.38
CA PHE A 702 5.74 -33.81 -22.32
C PHE A 702 6.78 -33.72 -23.41
N GLU A 703 7.05 -34.86 -24.04
CA GLU A 703 7.79 -34.90 -25.29
C GLU A 703 7.32 -36.07 -26.15
N LYS A 704 7.26 -35.83 -27.47
CA LYS A 704 7.16 -36.87 -28.49
C LYS A 704 8.34 -36.73 -29.44
N MET A 705 9.28 -37.65 -29.33
CA MET A 705 10.58 -37.60 -29.98
C MET A 705 10.63 -38.50 -31.22
N ALA A 706 11.76 -38.46 -31.92
CA ALA A 706 12.09 -39.43 -32.97
C ALA A 706 13.13 -40.45 -32.48
N PRO A 707 13.16 -41.67 -33.03
CA PRO A 707 14.24 -42.62 -32.77
C PRO A 707 15.60 -42.09 -33.28
N GLY A 708 16.65 -42.20 -32.46
CA GLY A 708 18.02 -41.83 -32.83
C GLY A 708 18.50 -40.50 -32.21
N SER A 709 19.54 -39.89 -32.79
CA SER A 709 20.10 -38.63 -32.27
C SER A 709 19.12 -37.46 -32.43
N MET A 710 19.14 -36.54 -31.46
CA MET A 710 18.39 -35.29 -31.49
C MET A 710 18.89 -34.30 -32.54
N ASP A 711 20.09 -34.47 -33.12
CA ASP A 711 20.64 -33.50 -34.08
C ASP A 711 19.77 -33.31 -35.33
N LYS A 712 18.94 -34.30 -35.67
CA LYS A 712 17.97 -34.16 -36.77
C LYS A 712 16.80 -33.23 -36.44
N LEU A 713 16.49 -33.08 -35.16
CA LEU A 713 15.40 -32.26 -34.63
C LEU A 713 15.89 -30.91 -34.10
N MET A 714 17.14 -30.87 -33.63
CA MET A 714 17.78 -29.69 -33.02
C MET A 714 18.89 -29.11 -33.90
N GLY A 715 19.16 -29.62 -35.09
CA GLY A 715 20.22 -29.09 -35.96
C GLY A 715 19.99 -27.63 -36.38
N PRO A 716 21.02 -26.97 -36.96
CA PRO A 716 20.86 -25.62 -37.49
C PRO A 716 19.69 -25.56 -38.46
N LEU A 717 18.80 -24.58 -38.27
CA LEU A 717 17.64 -24.43 -39.12
C LEU A 717 18.09 -24.03 -40.54
N PRO A 718 17.43 -24.54 -41.61
CA PRO A 718 17.84 -24.29 -42.99
C PRO A 718 17.76 -22.82 -43.43
N ASP A 719 17.14 -21.96 -42.62
CA ASP A 719 16.89 -20.56 -42.91
C ASP A 719 18.01 -19.61 -42.42
N GLY A 720 19.12 -20.17 -41.93
CA GLY A 720 20.31 -19.40 -41.57
C GLY A 720 20.23 -18.66 -40.23
N ARG A 721 19.21 -18.91 -39.41
CA ARG A 721 19.13 -18.32 -38.06
C ARG A 721 20.18 -18.88 -37.11
N ALA A 722 20.55 -18.08 -36.11
CA ALA A 722 21.49 -18.49 -35.07
C ALA A 722 20.99 -19.73 -34.32
N TYR A 723 21.90 -20.64 -34.01
CA TYR A 723 21.61 -21.88 -33.30
C TYR A 723 21.95 -21.71 -31.81
N ALA A 724 21.03 -22.03 -30.91
CA ALA A 724 21.13 -21.70 -29.48
C ALA A 724 22.39 -22.25 -28.76
N ILE A 725 23.03 -23.29 -29.31
CA ILE A 725 24.25 -23.87 -28.74
C ILE A 725 25.50 -23.64 -29.62
N ASP A 726 25.46 -22.76 -30.62
CA ASP A 726 26.58 -22.54 -31.54
C ASP A 726 27.88 -22.16 -30.82
N ASN A 727 27.81 -21.25 -29.86
CA ASN A 727 28.95 -20.81 -29.05
C ASN A 727 29.39 -21.88 -28.05
N HIS A 728 28.46 -22.69 -27.52
CA HIS A 728 28.79 -23.84 -26.68
C HIS A 728 29.60 -24.87 -27.47
N MET A 729 29.20 -25.14 -28.73
CA MET A 729 29.90 -26.05 -29.62
C MET A 729 31.29 -25.54 -30.04
N LYS A 730 31.51 -24.22 -30.11
CA LYS A 730 32.86 -23.65 -30.32
C LYS A 730 33.84 -24.02 -29.20
N VAL A 731 33.39 -24.08 -27.94
CA VAL A 731 34.24 -24.52 -26.82
C VAL A 731 34.70 -25.96 -27.01
N VAL A 732 33.80 -26.84 -27.48
CA VAL A 732 34.15 -28.23 -27.81
C VAL A 732 35.15 -28.28 -28.97
N ASP A 733 34.92 -27.51 -30.03
CA ASP A 733 35.80 -27.49 -31.21
C ASP A 733 37.22 -26.99 -30.89
N ASN A 734 37.32 -25.98 -30.03
CA ASN A 734 38.58 -25.40 -29.60
C ASN A 734 39.43 -26.40 -28.80
N ASN A 735 38.80 -27.25 -27.98
CA ASN A 735 39.51 -28.16 -27.07
C ASN A 735 39.72 -29.57 -27.62
N TYR A 736 38.72 -30.14 -28.28
CA TYR A 736 38.69 -31.57 -28.63
C TYR A 736 38.38 -31.85 -30.10
N LYS A 737 38.11 -30.81 -30.90
CA LYS A 737 37.67 -30.84 -32.30
C LYS A 737 36.35 -31.57 -32.51
N LEU A 738 35.48 -31.00 -33.35
CA LEU A 738 34.21 -31.62 -33.68
C LEU A 738 34.41 -32.90 -34.50
N THR A 739 33.56 -33.89 -34.22
CA THR A 739 33.49 -35.19 -34.91
C THR A 739 32.09 -35.39 -35.48
N ASN A 740 31.88 -36.48 -36.22
CA ASN A 740 30.56 -36.87 -36.73
C ASN A 740 29.63 -37.49 -35.65
N SER A 741 30.02 -37.40 -34.38
CA SER A 741 29.22 -37.91 -33.25
C SER A 741 28.11 -36.93 -32.87
N PRO A 742 27.03 -37.36 -32.18
CA PRO A 742 25.96 -36.45 -31.78
C PRO A 742 26.40 -35.27 -30.91
N SER A 743 25.88 -34.07 -31.15
CA SER A 743 26.36 -32.83 -30.50
C SER A 743 26.32 -32.90 -28.97
N ALA A 744 25.22 -33.37 -28.39
CA ALA A 744 25.08 -33.57 -26.95
C ALA A 744 26.12 -34.55 -26.39
N CYS A 745 26.38 -35.66 -27.10
CA CYS A 745 27.41 -36.63 -26.69
C CYS A 745 28.81 -35.98 -26.70
N GLN A 746 29.08 -35.11 -27.67
CA GLN A 746 30.36 -34.40 -27.75
C GLN A 746 30.53 -33.41 -26.59
N MET A 747 29.50 -32.63 -26.24
CA MET A 747 29.56 -31.66 -25.14
C MET A 747 29.88 -32.32 -23.79
N PHE A 748 29.07 -33.30 -23.38
CA PHE A 748 29.24 -33.95 -22.08
C PHE A 748 30.42 -34.94 -22.08
N GLY A 749 30.71 -35.59 -23.20
CA GLY A 749 31.89 -36.44 -23.34
C GLY A 749 33.19 -35.64 -23.27
N ALA A 750 33.26 -34.48 -23.91
CA ALA A 750 34.42 -33.58 -23.82
C ALA A 750 34.65 -33.07 -22.39
N ALA A 751 33.59 -32.72 -21.67
CA ALA A 751 33.66 -32.38 -20.25
C ALA A 751 34.20 -33.55 -19.40
N GLY A 752 33.77 -34.78 -19.70
CA GLY A 752 34.32 -35.99 -19.08
C GLY A 752 35.82 -36.16 -19.35
N LEU A 753 36.25 -36.01 -20.61
CA LEU A 753 37.67 -36.08 -20.98
C LEU A 753 38.52 -35.00 -20.29
N GLU A 754 37.99 -33.78 -20.15
CA GLU A 754 38.65 -32.70 -19.40
C GLU A 754 38.80 -33.08 -17.93
N HIS A 755 37.75 -33.65 -17.33
CA HIS A 755 37.78 -34.09 -15.92
C HIS A 755 38.80 -35.22 -15.70
N MET A 756 38.87 -36.20 -16.62
CA MET A 756 39.90 -37.24 -16.61
C MET A 756 41.31 -36.63 -16.68
N LYS A 757 41.53 -35.69 -17.61
CA LYS A 757 42.82 -35.02 -17.81
C LYS A 757 43.25 -34.20 -16.59
N LYS A 758 42.31 -33.51 -15.94
CA LYS A 758 42.60 -32.57 -14.85
C LYS A 758 42.68 -33.23 -13.47
N TYR A 759 41.86 -34.24 -13.21
CA TYR A 759 41.67 -34.82 -11.88
C TYR A 759 42.00 -36.32 -11.79
N GLY A 760 42.36 -36.97 -12.89
CA GLY A 760 42.72 -38.39 -12.90
C GLY A 760 41.52 -39.33 -12.79
N THR A 761 40.30 -38.83 -13.02
CA THR A 761 39.10 -39.67 -13.14
C THR A 761 39.32 -40.71 -14.24
N LYS A 762 38.88 -41.94 -13.97
CA LYS A 762 39.04 -43.06 -14.88
C LYS A 762 37.76 -43.35 -15.65
N ARG A 763 37.91 -43.99 -16.82
CA ARG A 763 36.83 -44.46 -17.68
C ARG A 763 35.81 -45.30 -16.90
N GLU A 764 36.29 -46.12 -15.98
CA GLU A 764 35.49 -47.04 -15.17
C GLU A 764 34.52 -46.32 -14.23
N HIS A 765 34.84 -45.09 -13.78
CA HIS A 765 33.91 -44.33 -12.92
C HIS A 765 32.63 -43.94 -13.67
N PHE A 766 32.75 -43.53 -14.95
CA PHE A 766 31.58 -43.27 -15.78
C PHE A 766 30.77 -44.54 -16.04
N ALA A 767 31.43 -45.69 -16.22
CA ALA A 767 30.75 -46.97 -16.43
C ALA A 767 29.99 -47.42 -15.18
N LYS A 768 30.58 -47.22 -13.99
CA LYS A 768 29.92 -47.50 -12.70
C LYS A 768 28.64 -46.67 -12.53
N ILE A 769 28.64 -45.41 -12.97
CA ILE A 769 27.44 -44.56 -12.97
C ILE A 769 26.34 -45.14 -13.87
N GLY A 770 26.70 -45.50 -15.11
CA GLY A 770 25.76 -46.15 -16.05
C GLY A 770 25.21 -47.46 -15.48
N TYR A 771 26.08 -48.32 -14.95
CA TYR A 771 25.70 -49.56 -14.27
C TYR A 771 24.73 -49.31 -13.12
N LYS A 772 25.01 -48.33 -12.26
CA LYS A 772 24.16 -47.97 -11.11
C LYS A 772 22.76 -47.52 -11.55
N ASN A 773 22.66 -46.67 -12.59
CA ASN A 773 21.36 -46.22 -13.11
C ASN A 773 20.54 -47.39 -13.68
N HIS A 774 21.14 -48.29 -14.47
CA HIS A 774 20.44 -49.50 -14.94
C HIS A 774 20.09 -50.47 -13.82
N LEU A 775 20.88 -50.53 -12.75
CA LEU A 775 20.57 -51.35 -11.58
C LEU A 775 19.35 -50.79 -10.82
N HIS A 776 19.24 -49.48 -10.68
CA HIS A 776 18.09 -48.83 -10.04
C HIS A 776 16.81 -48.99 -10.88
N SER A 777 16.93 -48.93 -12.21
CA SER A 777 15.79 -48.92 -13.13
C SER A 777 14.99 -50.24 -13.16
N ILE A 778 15.59 -51.37 -12.78
CA ILE A 778 14.89 -52.68 -12.74
C ILE A 778 13.68 -52.66 -11.81
N ASN A 779 13.69 -51.76 -10.82
CA ASN A 779 12.63 -51.59 -9.83
C ASN A 779 11.64 -50.49 -10.22
N ASN A 780 11.80 -49.87 -11.40
CA ASN A 780 10.94 -48.80 -11.90
C ASN A 780 10.07 -49.29 -13.08
N PRO A 781 8.77 -49.57 -12.86
CA PRO A 781 7.90 -50.03 -13.95
C PRO A 781 7.63 -48.96 -15.02
N LYS A 782 7.92 -47.68 -14.73
CA LYS A 782 7.77 -46.57 -15.68
C LYS A 782 9.04 -46.29 -16.49
N SER A 783 10.12 -47.05 -16.25
CA SER A 783 11.40 -46.92 -16.96
C SER A 783 11.37 -47.59 -18.33
N GLN A 784 11.90 -46.93 -19.36
CA GLN A 784 12.06 -47.49 -20.70
C GLN A 784 12.95 -48.74 -20.70
N PHE A 785 14.02 -48.75 -19.90
CA PHE A 785 14.89 -49.91 -19.72
C PHE A 785 14.82 -50.43 -18.29
N GLN A 786 14.45 -51.71 -18.15
CA GLN A 786 14.40 -52.44 -16.88
C GLN A 786 15.35 -53.66 -16.90
N GLN A 787 16.26 -53.70 -17.88
CA GLN A 787 17.24 -54.76 -18.03
C GLN A 787 18.42 -54.55 -17.09
N LYS A 788 18.81 -55.61 -16.38
CA LYS A 788 20.04 -55.62 -15.59
C LYS A 788 21.25 -55.82 -16.50
N TYR A 789 22.24 -54.95 -16.37
CA TYR A 789 23.55 -55.07 -17.02
C TYR A 789 24.63 -55.36 -15.99
N THR A 790 25.71 -56.00 -16.40
CA THR A 790 26.96 -56.09 -15.63
C THR A 790 27.85 -54.89 -15.93
N LEU A 791 28.75 -54.53 -15.02
CA LEU A 791 29.70 -53.42 -15.24
C LEU A 791 30.55 -53.65 -16.50
N GLU A 792 30.95 -54.89 -16.76
CA GLU A 792 31.72 -55.25 -17.96
C GLU A 792 30.93 -55.02 -19.25
N GLN A 793 29.63 -55.31 -19.26
CA GLN A 793 28.76 -55.01 -20.40
C GLN A 793 28.63 -53.51 -20.64
N VAL A 794 28.58 -52.68 -19.59
CA VAL A 794 28.55 -51.22 -19.72
C VAL A 794 29.88 -50.71 -20.30
N LEU A 795 31.01 -51.18 -19.79
CA LEU A 795 32.36 -50.85 -20.28
C LEU A 795 32.58 -51.22 -21.74
N LYS A 796 32.09 -52.40 -22.17
CA LYS A 796 32.20 -52.91 -23.54
C LYS A 796 31.07 -52.44 -24.46
N SER A 797 30.18 -51.58 -23.98
CA SER A 797 29.09 -51.06 -24.81
C SER A 797 29.64 -50.22 -25.98
N ARG A 798 28.87 -50.15 -27.07
CA ARG A 798 29.27 -49.43 -28.30
C ARG A 798 29.70 -48.00 -27.96
N GLU A 799 30.92 -47.62 -28.34
CA GLU A 799 31.38 -46.24 -28.19
C GLU A 799 30.56 -45.29 -29.07
N ILE A 800 30.14 -44.17 -28.50
CA ILE A 800 29.41 -43.10 -29.18
C ILE A 800 30.31 -41.87 -29.39
N TYR A 801 31.12 -41.51 -28.39
CA TYR A 801 32.09 -40.42 -28.49
C TYR A 801 33.25 -40.63 -27.52
N LYS A 802 34.47 -40.88 -28.03
CA LYS A 802 35.75 -40.88 -27.29
C LYS A 802 35.61 -41.26 -25.80
N ASN A 803 35.63 -42.55 -25.47
CA ASN A 803 35.46 -43.08 -24.11
C ASN A 803 34.04 -42.96 -23.50
N LEU A 804 33.02 -42.49 -24.23
CA LEU A 804 31.61 -42.54 -23.81
C LEU A 804 30.88 -43.68 -24.56
N GLY A 805 30.37 -44.66 -23.81
CA GLY A 805 29.65 -45.82 -24.31
C GLY A 805 28.13 -45.61 -24.36
N LEU A 806 27.45 -46.39 -25.19
CA LEU A 806 26.00 -46.30 -25.40
C LEU A 806 25.18 -46.48 -24.11
N LEU A 807 25.61 -47.35 -23.21
CA LEU A 807 24.89 -47.61 -21.94
C LEU A 807 25.12 -46.52 -20.88
N GLU A 808 25.87 -45.46 -21.22
CA GLU A 808 26.11 -44.27 -20.41
C GLU A 808 25.42 -43.03 -20.99
N CYS A 809 24.66 -43.21 -22.07
CA CYS A 809 23.86 -42.18 -22.72
C CYS A 809 22.38 -42.43 -22.42
N SER A 810 21.64 -41.36 -22.13
CA SER A 810 20.17 -41.42 -22.13
C SER A 810 19.62 -41.73 -23.52
N PRO A 811 18.56 -42.56 -23.63
CA PRO A 811 17.85 -42.76 -24.89
C PRO A 811 16.89 -41.60 -25.16
N THR A 812 16.52 -41.41 -26.42
CA THR A 812 15.32 -40.63 -26.74
C THR A 812 14.07 -41.41 -26.34
N SER A 813 13.05 -40.70 -25.85
CA SER A 813 11.85 -41.29 -25.26
C SER A 813 10.61 -40.44 -25.50
N ASP A 814 9.46 -41.09 -25.61
CA ASP A 814 8.16 -40.44 -25.54
C ASP A 814 7.61 -40.57 -24.10
N GLY A 815 7.00 -39.50 -23.60
CA GLY A 815 6.40 -39.51 -22.26
C GLY A 815 5.86 -38.15 -21.81
N ALA A 816 5.09 -38.18 -20.73
CA ALA A 816 4.53 -37.00 -20.08
C ALA A 816 4.52 -37.17 -18.57
N ALA A 817 4.57 -36.06 -17.85
CA ALA A 817 4.47 -35.99 -16.40
C ALA A 817 3.74 -34.71 -15.97
N ALA A 818 3.06 -34.76 -14.82
CA ALA A 818 2.27 -33.67 -14.28
C ALA A 818 2.37 -33.61 -12.75
N ALA A 819 2.24 -32.39 -12.20
CA ALA A 819 2.20 -32.12 -10.78
C ALA A 819 1.14 -31.04 -10.48
N ILE A 820 0.39 -31.22 -9.40
CA ILE A 820 -0.59 -30.25 -8.89
C ILE A 820 0.03 -29.52 -7.70
N LEU A 821 0.23 -28.21 -7.86
CA LEU A 821 0.78 -27.32 -6.85
C LEU A 821 -0.37 -26.53 -6.22
N VAL A 822 -0.31 -26.35 -4.90
CA VAL A 822 -1.32 -25.61 -4.15
C VAL A 822 -0.71 -24.67 -3.12
N SER A 823 -1.46 -23.63 -2.79
CA SER A 823 -1.12 -22.67 -1.75
C SER A 823 -1.29 -23.27 -0.35
N GLU A 824 -0.64 -22.64 0.64
CA GLU A 824 -0.89 -22.97 2.04
C GLU A 824 -2.37 -22.73 2.43
N ASN A 825 -3.02 -21.71 1.86
CA ASN A 825 -4.43 -21.41 2.11
C ASN A 825 -5.34 -22.54 1.63
N PHE A 826 -5.05 -23.11 0.46
CA PHE A 826 -5.79 -24.25 -0.06
C PHE A 826 -5.64 -25.48 0.84
N LEU A 827 -4.43 -25.77 1.32
CA LEU A 827 -4.19 -26.87 2.27
C LEU A 827 -4.88 -26.66 3.61
N ARG A 828 -4.88 -25.43 4.15
CA ARG A 828 -5.59 -25.10 5.39
C ARG A 828 -7.10 -25.36 5.26
N LYS A 829 -7.69 -25.05 4.11
CA LYS A 829 -9.10 -25.35 3.80
C LYS A 829 -9.35 -26.85 3.59
N ASN A 830 -8.35 -27.61 3.18
CA ASN A 830 -8.43 -29.05 2.87
C ASN A 830 -7.47 -29.87 3.74
N PRO A 831 -7.68 -29.94 5.08
CA PRO A 831 -6.69 -30.45 6.00
C PRO A 831 -6.35 -31.94 5.80
N HIS A 832 -7.25 -32.70 5.18
CA HIS A 832 -7.05 -34.11 4.83
C HIS A 832 -5.90 -34.33 3.82
N LEU A 833 -5.47 -33.28 3.09
CA LEU A 833 -4.36 -33.36 2.13
C LEU A 833 -2.98 -33.12 2.75
N TYR A 834 -2.89 -32.60 4.00
CA TYR A 834 -1.59 -32.37 4.67
C TYR A 834 -0.68 -33.61 4.75
N PRO A 835 -1.17 -34.83 5.08
CA PRO A 835 -0.31 -36.00 5.20
C PRO A 835 0.38 -36.41 3.90
N GLN A 836 -0.16 -36.00 2.75
CA GLN A 836 0.39 -36.30 1.44
C GLN A 836 1.11 -35.13 0.77
N ALA A 837 0.90 -33.91 1.28
CA ALA A 837 1.50 -32.70 0.74
C ALA A 837 3.03 -32.69 0.89
N VAL A 838 3.71 -32.32 -0.18
CA VAL A 838 5.17 -32.16 -0.24
C VAL A 838 5.49 -30.70 -0.49
N GLU A 839 6.10 -30.02 0.47
CA GLU A 839 6.52 -28.63 0.36
C GLU A 839 7.70 -28.51 -0.61
N ILE A 840 7.63 -27.54 -1.53
CA ILE A 840 8.80 -27.04 -2.26
C ILE A 840 9.50 -26.02 -1.36
N VAL A 841 10.42 -26.51 -0.51
CA VAL A 841 11.15 -25.71 0.49
C VAL A 841 11.81 -24.51 -0.17
N ASN A 842 12.51 -24.79 -1.26
CA ASN A 842 13.04 -23.75 -2.13
C ASN A 842 13.31 -24.29 -3.52
N GLN A 843 13.39 -23.38 -4.49
CA GLN A 843 13.72 -23.69 -5.86
C GLN A 843 14.42 -22.50 -6.50
N GLU A 844 15.52 -22.78 -7.19
CA GLU A 844 16.39 -21.81 -7.85
C GLU A 844 16.44 -22.12 -9.35
N LEU A 845 16.14 -21.11 -10.16
CA LEU A 845 16.43 -21.10 -11.59
C LEU A 845 17.68 -20.25 -11.82
N ALA A 846 18.63 -20.72 -12.61
CA ALA A 846 19.81 -19.96 -13.00
C ALA A 846 20.19 -20.21 -14.46
N THR A 847 20.94 -19.29 -15.04
CA THR A 847 21.41 -19.35 -16.43
C THR A 847 22.95 -19.26 -16.48
N ASP A 848 23.50 -19.38 -17.68
CA ASP A 848 24.94 -19.35 -17.91
C ASP A 848 25.63 -18.07 -17.40
N GLN A 849 26.87 -18.25 -16.93
CA GLN A 849 27.78 -17.17 -16.53
C GLN A 849 28.84 -16.94 -17.61
N GLN A 850 29.55 -15.81 -17.55
CA GLN A 850 30.61 -15.49 -18.51
C GLN A 850 31.71 -16.56 -18.59
N SER A 851 31.95 -17.31 -17.49
CA SER A 851 32.95 -18.38 -17.42
C SER A 851 32.72 -19.51 -18.44
N VAL A 852 31.47 -19.73 -18.88
CA VAL A 852 31.09 -20.73 -19.90
C VAL A 852 31.88 -20.53 -21.20
N PHE A 853 32.06 -19.28 -21.63
CA PHE A 853 32.76 -18.95 -22.88
C PHE A 853 34.16 -18.36 -22.66
N ALA A 854 34.41 -17.69 -21.53
CA ALA A 854 35.67 -17.01 -21.26
C ALA A 854 36.82 -17.96 -20.88
N GLU A 855 36.53 -19.06 -20.18
CA GLU A 855 37.57 -19.97 -19.68
C GLU A 855 37.90 -21.11 -20.65
N ASN A 856 37.19 -21.21 -21.77
CA ASN A 856 37.33 -22.26 -22.78
C ASN A 856 37.38 -23.69 -22.15
N SER A 857 36.58 -23.94 -21.12
CA SER A 857 36.47 -25.23 -20.42
C SER A 857 35.16 -25.92 -20.79
N CYS A 858 35.24 -27.20 -21.18
CA CYS A 858 34.08 -28.04 -21.45
C CYS A 858 33.30 -28.36 -20.17
N ILE A 859 33.97 -28.50 -19.02
CA ILE A 859 33.31 -28.67 -17.70
C ILE A 859 32.44 -27.46 -17.38
N LYS A 860 32.96 -26.24 -17.59
CA LYS A 860 32.21 -25.00 -17.37
C LYS A 860 31.08 -24.84 -18.38
N MET A 861 31.34 -25.18 -19.65
CA MET A 861 30.36 -25.09 -20.74
C MET A 861 29.12 -25.94 -20.52
N ILE A 862 29.24 -27.11 -19.90
CA ILE A 862 28.07 -27.94 -19.54
C ILE A 862 27.33 -27.45 -18.27
N GLY A 863 27.70 -26.29 -17.73
CA GLY A 863 26.97 -25.60 -16.66
C GLY A 863 27.50 -25.77 -15.25
N PHE A 864 28.76 -26.20 -15.04
CA PHE A 864 29.30 -26.40 -13.68
C PHE A 864 29.12 -25.19 -12.75
N ASP A 865 29.49 -23.98 -13.20
CA ASP A 865 29.38 -22.76 -12.39
C ASP A 865 27.92 -22.33 -12.20
N MET A 866 27.09 -22.57 -13.22
CA MET A 866 25.65 -22.32 -13.15
C MET A 866 25.01 -23.19 -12.06
N VAL A 867 25.35 -24.49 -12.02
CA VAL A 867 24.90 -25.43 -10.98
C VAL A 867 25.44 -25.03 -9.62
N GLN A 868 26.73 -24.72 -9.51
CA GLN A 868 27.35 -24.35 -8.23
C GLN A 868 26.74 -23.07 -7.63
N ALA A 869 26.49 -22.06 -8.47
CA ALA A 869 25.86 -20.82 -8.01
C ALA A 869 24.42 -21.05 -7.56
N ALA A 870 23.63 -21.81 -8.34
CA ALA A 870 22.26 -22.17 -7.96
C ALA A 870 22.22 -23.00 -6.67
N ALA A 871 23.10 -23.98 -6.52
CA ALA A 871 23.15 -24.85 -5.35
C ALA A 871 23.51 -24.06 -4.08
N ARG A 872 24.49 -23.15 -4.19
CA ARG A 872 24.86 -22.26 -3.08
C ARG A 872 23.69 -21.41 -2.61
N ARG A 873 22.97 -20.76 -3.54
CA ARG A 873 21.78 -19.96 -3.20
C ARG A 873 20.67 -20.80 -2.59
N LEU A 874 20.40 -21.96 -3.18
CA LEU A 874 19.36 -22.89 -2.72
C LEU A 874 19.60 -23.34 -1.28
N LEU A 875 20.81 -23.83 -0.99
CA LEU A 875 21.19 -24.34 0.33
C LEU A 875 21.21 -23.21 1.36
N GLN A 876 21.79 -22.04 1.01
CA GLN A 876 21.87 -20.88 1.89
C GLN A 876 20.48 -20.35 2.26
N ARG A 877 19.59 -20.15 1.28
CA ARG A 877 18.22 -19.64 1.51
C ARG A 877 17.34 -20.64 2.25
N SER A 878 17.63 -21.94 2.14
CA SER A 878 16.87 -23.00 2.83
C SER A 878 17.41 -23.30 4.23
N GLY A 879 18.61 -22.80 4.58
CA GLY A 879 19.26 -23.10 5.86
C GLY A 879 19.63 -24.58 6.04
N VAL A 880 19.89 -25.31 4.96
CA VAL A 880 20.22 -26.75 4.98
C VAL A 880 21.57 -27.02 4.33
N SER A 881 22.19 -28.14 4.70
CA SER A 881 23.40 -28.67 4.08
C SER A 881 23.05 -29.71 3.01
N ILE A 882 23.93 -29.85 2.01
CA ILE A 882 23.86 -30.97 1.05
C ILE A 882 23.92 -32.34 1.75
N ASN A 883 24.51 -32.41 2.95
CA ASN A 883 24.57 -33.63 3.76
C ASN A 883 23.23 -33.98 4.43
N ASP A 884 22.28 -33.05 4.49
CA ASP A 884 20.94 -33.30 5.04
C ASP A 884 20.01 -33.98 4.02
N VAL A 885 20.39 -33.98 2.74
CA VAL A 885 19.66 -34.59 1.63
C VAL A 885 19.92 -36.09 1.60
N GLN A 886 18.86 -36.91 1.56
CA GLN A 886 19.00 -38.37 1.47
C GLN A 886 18.82 -38.88 0.04
N VAL A 887 17.98 -38.23 -0.76
CA VAL A 887 17.64 -38.68 -2.12
C VAL A 887 17.80 -37.55 -3.12
N VAL A 888 18.38 -37.87 -4.27
CA VAL A 888 18.65 -36.92 -5.34
C VAL A 888 18.13 -37.47 -6.67
N GLU A 889 17.32 -36.71 -7.40
CA GLU A 889 17.07 -36.95 -8.82
C GLU A 889 17.81 -35.87 -9.62
N LEU A 890 18.92 -36.26 -10.24
CA LEU A 890 19.80 -35.38 -11.00
C LEU A 890 19.69 -35.61 -12.51
N HIS A 891 20.34 -34.74 -13.26
CA HIS A 891 20.23 -34.72 -14.71
C HIS A 891 21.35 -35.54 -15.36
N ASP A 892 21.28 -36.86 -15.26
CA ASP A 892 22.23 -37.80 -15.85
C ASP A 892 21.96 -38.04 -17.33
N CYS A 893 21.85 -36.97 -18.15
CA CYS A 893 21.72 -37.14 -19.60
C CYS A 893 22.88 -38.00 -20.18
N PHE A 894 24.05 -37.88 -19.57
CA PHE A 894 25.22 -38.73 -19.76
C PHE A 894 25.96 -38.96 -18.43
N ALA A 895 26.62 -40.10 -18.28
CA ALA A 895 27.36 -40.45 -17.05
C ALA A 895 28.41 -39.40 -16.60
N PRO A 896 29.17 -38.73 -17.49
CA PRO A 896 30.06 -37.65 -17.09
C PRO A 896 29.35 -36.48 -16.40
N ASN A 897 28.13 -36.14 -16.83
CA ASN A 897 27.38 -35.04 -16.24
C ASN A 897 27.00 -35.33 -14.79
N GLU A 898 26.59 -36.57 -14.49
CA GLU A 898 26.28 -37.00 -13.13
C GLU A 898 27.51 -36.88 -12.21
N LEU A 899 28.68 -37.36 -12.65
CA LEU A 899 29.92 -37.26 -11.87
C LEU A 899 30.30 -35.81 -11.55
N ILE A 900 30.29 -34.96 -12.58
CA ILE A 900 30.66 -33.54 -12.47
C ILE A 900 29.65 -32.79 -11.58
N THR A 901 28.37 -33.17 -11.64
CA THR A 901 27.30 -32.57 -10.84
C THR A 901 27.47 -32.84 -9.35
N TYR A 902 28.04 -33.99 -8.94
CA TYR A 902 28.33 -34.23 -7.52
C TYR A 902 29.22 -33.14 -6.91
N GLU A 903 30.23 -32.74 -7.66
CA GLU A 903 31.18 -31.69 -7.28
C GLU A 903 30.52 -30.31 -7.32
N ALA A 904 29.72 -30.04 -8.36
CA ALA A 904 29.02 -28.75 -8.51
C ALA A 904 27.98 -28.52 -7.41
N LEU A 905 27.26 -29.56 -6.98
CA LEU A 905 26.31 -29.51 -5.85
C LEU A 905 27.01 -29.42 -4.48
N GLY A 906 28.33 -29.61 -4.42
CA GLY A 906 29.11 -29.59 -3.19
C GLY A 906 29.05 -30.88 -2.36
N MET A 907 28.64 -32.01 -2.96
CA MET A 907 28.65 -33.33 -2.27
C MET A 907 30.08 -33.79 -1.95
N CYS A 908 31.05 -33.36 -2.74
CA CYS A 908 32.47 -33.52 -2.51
C CYS A 908 33.25 -32.31 -3.05
N SER A 909 34.52 -32.21 -2.67
CA SER A 909 35.43 -31.23 -3.26
C SER A 909 35.61 -31.46 -4.77
N VAL A 910 35.92 -30.39 -5.51
CA VAL A 910 36.15 -30.46 -6.96
C VAL A 910 37.29 -31.44 -7.29
N GLY A 911 37.08 -32.29 -8.29
CA GLY A 911 37.96 -33.39 -8.68
C GLY A 911 37.81 -34.68 -7.88
N LYS A 912 36.92 -34.73 -6.88
CA LYS A 912 36.71 -35.90 -6.01
C LYS A 912 35.41 -36.67 -6.28
N GLY A 913 34.69 -36.36 -7.36
CA GLY A 913 33.44 -37.06 -7.71
C GLY A 913 33.61 -38.57 -7.93
N SER A 914 34.79 -39.00 -8.37
CA SER A 914 35.16 -40.42 -8.49
C SER A 914 35.17 -41.16 -7.14
N GLU A 915 35.52 -40.49 -6.05
CA GLU A 915 35.55 -41.12 -4.72
C GLU A 915 34.14 -41.47 -4.23
N ILE A 916 33.12 -40.67 -4.55
CA ILE A 916 31.71 -40.97 -4.27
C ILE A 916 31.32 -42.27 -4.99
N VAL A 917 31.71 -42.40 -6.27
CA VAL A 917 31.39 -43.58 -7.08
C VAL A 917 32.10 -44.82 -6.55
N ASP A 918 33.37 -44.72 -6.15
CA ASP A 918 34.15 -45.86 -5.64
C ASP A 918 33.67 -46.33 -4.27
N LYS A 919 33.22 -45.41 -3.41
CA LYS A 919 32.64 -45.74 -2.10
C LYS A 919 31.21 -46.28 -2.20
N GLY A 920 30.55 -46.09 -3.33
CA GLY A 920 29.12 -46.37 -3.47
C GLY A 920 28.23 -45.39 -2.70
N ASP A 921 28.72 -44.16 -2.46
CA ASP A 921 27.98 -43.12 -1.74
C ASP A 921 26.82 -42.52 -2.56
N ASN A 922 26.62 -42.97 -3.81
CA ASN A 922 25.57 -42.55 -4.73
C ASN A 922 24.47 -43.61 -4.96
N THR A 923 24.41 -44.68 -4.16
CA THR A 923 23.43 -45.75 -4.29
C THR A 923 22.85 -46.16 -2.92
N TYR A 924 21.94 -47.13 -2.91
CA TYR A 924 21.35 -47.67 -1.69
C TYR A 924 22.42 -48.19 -0.73
N GLY A 925 22.33 -47.79 0.54
CA GLY A 925 23.34 -48.08 1.57
C GLY A 925 24.50 -47.09 1.61
N GLY A 926 24.63 -46.22 0.60
CA GLY A 926 25.56 -45.09 0.59
C GLY A 926 25.00 -43.85 1.29
N LYS A 927 25.77 -42.75 1.24
CA LYS A 927 25.39 -41.47 1.85
C LYS A 927 24.21 -40.77 1.15
N TRP A 928 24.14 -40.83 -0.17
CA TRP A 928 23.04 -40.28 -0.98
C TRP A 928 22.52 -41.36 -1.93
N VAL A 929 21.20 -41.52 -2.01
CA VAL A 929 20.61 -42.34 -3.08
C VAL A 929 20.34 -41.45 -4.28
N VAL A 930 21.21 -41.57 -5.28
CA VAL A 930 21.12 -40.79 -6.51
C VAL A 930 20.36 -41.59 -7.57
N ASN A 931 19.36 -40.92 -8.17
CA ASN A 931 18.52 -41.44 -9.24
C ASN A 931 17.90 -42.81 -8.90
N PRO A 932 17.15 -42.94 -7.78
CA PRO A 932 16.50 -44.21 -7.42
C PRO A 932 15.56 -44.72 -8.52
N SER A 933 15.04 -43.83 -9.38
CA SER A 933 14.21 -44.16 -10.54
C SER A 933 14.95 -44.83 -11.70
N GLY A 934 16.28 -44.85 -11.68
CA GLY A 934 17.14 -45.24 -12.80
C GLY A 934 17.66 -44.08 -13.66
N GLY A 935 17.31 -42.83 -13.32
CA GLY A 935 17.84 -41.65 -13.99
C GLY A 935 17.46 -41.57 -15.48
N LEU A 936 17.92 -40.53 -16.17
CA LEU A 936 17.71 -40.36 -17.60
C LEU A 936 18.39 -41.48 -18.41
N ILE A 937 19.52 -42.02 -17.94
CA ILE A 937 20.24 -43.12 -18.62
C ILE A 937 19.33 -44.33 -18.88
N SER A 938 18.49 -44.70 -17.91
CA SER A 938 17.68 -45.91 -18.00
C SER A 938 16.18 -45.65 -18.10
N LYS A 939 15.66 -44.67 -17.33
CA LYS A 939 14.24 -44.27 -17.35
C LYS A 939 13.83 -43.78 -18.73
N GLY A 940 14.74 -43.08 -19.40
CA GLY A 940 14.48 -42.36 -20.63
C GLY A 940 14.39 -40.86 -20.41
N HIS A 941 14.52 -40.11 -21.50
CA HIS A 941 14.63 -38.66 -21.47
C HIS A 941 13.68 -37.95 -22.46
N PRO A 942 12.35 -38.01 -22.22
CA PRO A 942 11.43 -37.07 -22.84
C PRO A 942 11.69 -35.68 -22.25
N ILE A 943 12.26 -34.81 -23.08
CA ILE A 943 12.90 -33.55 -22.67
C ILE A 943 11.95 -32.68 -21.83
N GLY A 944 10.78 -32.33 -22.34
CA GLY A 944 9.78 -31.54 -21.62
C GLY A 944 9.25 -32.18 -20.34
N ALA A 945 9.14 -33.52 -20.29
CA ALA A 945 8.60 -34.23 -19.13
C ALA A 945 9.60 -34.50 -18.01
N THR A 946 10.90 -34.45 -18.30
CA THR A 946 11.94 -34.94 -17.39
C THR A 946 11.95 -34.23 -16.04
N GLY A 947 11.89 -32.90 -16.04
CA GLY A 947 11.85 -32.13 -14.79
C GLY A 947 10.62 -32.43 -13.93
N VAL A 948 9.46 -32.60 -14.55
CA VAL A 948 8.24 -32.97 -13.80
C VAL A 948 8.32 -34.42 -13.30
N ALA A 949 8.89 -35.33 -14.08
CA ALA A 949 9.08 -36.73 -13.68
C ALA A 949 10.09 -36.91 -12.53
N GLN A 950 11.11 -36.04 -12.42
CA GLN A 950 11.98 -36.00 -11.24
C GLN A 950 11.18 -35.58 -10.00
N CYS A 951 10.34 -34.55 -10.09
CA CYS A 951 9.44 -34.14 -9.01
C CYS A 951 8.50 -35.28 -8.60
N VAL A 952 7.95 -36.04 -9.56
CA VAL A 952 7.10 -37.22 -9.31
C VAL A 952 7.82 -38.25 -8.44
N GLU A 953 9.06 -38.63 -8.78
CA GLU A 953 9.82 -39.61 -8.00
C GLU A 953 10.13 -39.08 -6.59
N LEU A 954 10.61 -37.84 -6.45
CA LEU A 954 10.97 -37.27 -5.15
C LEU A 954 9.75 -37.11 -4.23
N CYS A 955 8.59 -36.71 -4.77
CA CYS A 955 7.35 -36.67 -4.01
C CYS A 955 6.93 -38.08 -3.54
N ASN A 956 7.06 -39.09 -4.40
CA ASN A 956 6.75 -40.47 -4.03
C ASN A 956 7.73 -41.03 -2.97
N GLN A 957 9.02 -40.70 -3.06
CA GLN A 957 10.02 -41.06 -2.05
C GLN A 957 9.69 -40.46 -0.68
N LEU A 958 9.36 -39.17 -0.63
CA LEU A 958 8.95 -38.48 0.60
C LEU A 958 7.62 -39.03 1.15
N ARG A 959 6.69 -39.43 0.27
CA ARG A 959 5.39 -40.00 0.65
C ARG A 959 5.47 -41.48 1.04
N GLY A 960 6.61 -42.16 0.85
CA GLY A 960 6.74 -43.60 1.15
C GLY A 960 6.10 -44.52 0.10
N ARG A 961 5.96 -44.04 -1.15
CA ARG A 961 5.19 -44.69 -2.23
C ARG A 961 6.07 -45.20 -3.38
N SER A 962 7.40 -45.25 -3.20
CA SER A 962 8.33 -45.70 -4.25
C SER A 962 8.52 -47.22 -4.33
N GLY A 963 7.79 -48.00 -3.54
CA GLY A 963 7.82 -49.48 -3.58
C GLY A 963 9.23 -50.03 -3.35
N LYS A 964 9.71 -50.90 -4.24
CA LYS A 964 11.09 -51.46 -4.17
C LYS A 964 12.21 -50.42 -4.33
N ARG A 965 11.89 -49.20 -4.75
CA ARG A 965 12.84 -48.09 -4.87
C ARG A 965 12.85 -47.21 -3.62
N GLN A 966 12.00 -47.49 -2.64
CA GLN A 966 11.86 -46.63 -1.47
C GLN A 966 13.19 -46.51 -0.72
N VAL A 967 13.62 -45.28 -0.50
CA VAL A 967 14.75 -44.95 0.36
C VAL A 967 14.24 -44.78 1.78
N ASP A 968 14.98 -45.31 2.75
CA ASP A 968 14.59 -45.24 4.15
C ASP A 968 14.82 -43.84 4.73
N ASN A 969 13.90 -43.40 5.60
CA ASN A 969 14.02 -42.17 6.39
C ASN A 969 14.28 -40.89 5.57
N VAL A 970 13.68 -40.74 4.39
CA VAL A 970 13.84 -39.53 3.57
C VAL A 970 13.16 -38.35 4.25
N ARG A 971 13.92 -37.30 4.56
CA ARG A 971 13.39 -36.03 5.10
C ARG A 971 13.50 -34.90 4.10
N LEU A 972 14.58 -34.91 3.32
CA LEU A 972 14.90 -33.87 2.36
C LEU A 972 15.34 -34.51 1.04
N ALA A 973 14.73 -34.06 -0.04
CA ALA A 973 14.96 -34.55 -1.38
C ALA A 973 15.42 -33.40 -2.28
N LEU A 974 16.41 -33.65 -3.15
CA LEU A 974 16.95 -32.63 -4.06
C LEU A 974 16.71 -33.02 -5.52
N GLN A 975 16.22 -32.07 -6.29
CA GLN A 975 16.11 -32.16 -7.74
C GLN A 975 17.17 -31.32 -8.42
N HIS A 976 17.74 -31.85 -9.50
CA HIS A 976 18.62 -31.14 -10.40
C HIS A 976 18.23 -31.41 -11.86
N ASN A 977 17.86 -30.35 -12.60
CA ASN A 977 17.48 -30.43 -14.01
C ASN A 977 18.12 -29.30 -14.83
N ILE A 978 19.04 -29.66 -15.72
CA ILE A 978 19.78 -28.70 -16.56
C ILE A 978 19.40 -28.85 -18.03
N GLY A 979 19.37 -27.75 -18.77
CA GLY A 979 19.37 -27.72 -20.23
C GLY A 979 20.47 -26.80 -20.75
N ILE A 980 21.25 -27.25 -21.74
CA ILE A 980 22.35 -26.46 -22.33
C ILE A 980 21.77 -25.44 -23.33
N GLY A 981 22.33 -24.23 -23.34
CA GLY A 981 21.74 -23.06 -24.02
C GLY A 981 21.83 -21.77 -23.17
N GLY A 982 21.51 -21.78 -21.88
CA GLY A 982 20.82 -22.80 -21.09
C GLY A 982 20.38 -22.33 -19.70
N ALA A 983 19.69 -23.22 -18.98
CA ALA A 983 19.20 -22.98 -17.63
C ALA A 983 19.31 -24.22 -16.75
N ILE A 984 19.58 -24.03 -15.46
CA ILE A 984 19.45 -25.03 -14.39
C ILE A 984 18.23 -24.70 -13.53
N ALA A 985 17.47 -25.70 -13.16
CA ALA A 985 16.52 -25.65 -12.07
C ALA A 985 16.94 -26.63 -10.97
N LEU A 986 17.09 -26.12 -9.75
CA LEU A 986 17.30 -26.92 -8.53
C LEU A 986 16.12 -26.76 -7.60
N SER A 987 15.68 -27.83 -6.96
CA SER A 987 14.54 -27.78 -6.01
C SER A 987 14.81 -28.65 -4.80
N LEU A 988 14.42 -28.16 -3.62
CA LEU A 988 14.41 -28.92 -2.37
C LEU A 988 12.98 -29.22 -1.97
N TYR A 989 12.73 -30.47 -1.59
CA TYR A 989 11.42 -30.96 -1.19
C TYR A 989 11.47 -31.59 0.19
N ARG A 990 10.43 -31.36 0.99
CA ARG A 990 10.19 -32.07 2.26
C ARG A 990 8.70 -32.32 2.43
N ARG A 991 8.32 -33.26 3.30
CA ARG A 991 6.90 -33.42 3.67
C ARG A 991 6.38 -32.18 4.40
N ALA A 992 5.15 -31.78 4.12
CA ALA A 992 4.52 -30.63 4.78
C ALA A 992 4.43 -30.79 6.31
N ASP A 993 4.31 -32.02 6.81
CA ASP A 993 4.28 -32.34 8.23
C ASP A 993 5.66 -32.43 8.90
N GLY A 994 6.75 -32.21 8.14
CA GLY A 994 8.14 -32.27 8.61
C GLY A 994 8.62 -33.66 9.05
N LYS A 995 7.81 -34.72 8.87
CA LYS A 995 8.18 -36.08 9.25
C LYS A 995 9.11 -36.70 8.20
N PRO A 996 9.88 -37.75 8.55
CA PRO A 996 10.53 -38.59 7.55
C PRO A 996 9.50 -39.38 6.73
N SER A 997 9.92 -39.93 5.59
CA SER A 997 9.12 -40.87 4.82
C SER A 997 8.66 -42.05 5.71
N PRO A 998 7.41 -42.52 5.54
CA PRO A 998 6.93 -43.71 6.22
C PRO A 998 7.83 -44.91 5.90
N ALA A 999 8.06 -45.77 6.89
CA ALA A 999 8.74 -47.04 6.65
C ALA A 999 7.97 -47.84 5.59
N SER A 1000 8.71 -48.35 4.61
CA SER A 1000 8.21 -49.21 3.54
C SER A 1000 7.37 -50.38 4.09
N GLU A 1001 6.22 -50.71 3.48
CA GLU A 1001 5.51 -51.96 3.81
C GLU A 1001 6.39 -53.20 3.56
N ALA A 1002 7.35 -53.12 2.62
CA ALA A 1002 8.33 -54.18 2.38
C ALA A 1002 9.44 -54.27 3.44
N SER A 1003 9.49 -53.36 4.43
CA SER A 1003 10.32 -53.53 5.63
C SER A 1003 9.52 -54.01 6.86
N ARG A 1004 8.20 -54.22 6.73
CA ARG A 1004 7.32 -54.81 7.75
C ARG A 1004 6.92 -56.27 7.47
N LEU A 1005 7.27 -56.79 6.29
CA LEU A 1005 7.19 -58.20 5.89
C LEU A 1005 8.61 -58.74 5.75
#